data_AF-D0A336-F1
#
_entry.id   AF-D0A336-F1
#
_cell.length_a   1.000
_cell.length_b   1.000
_cell.length_c   1.000
_cell.angle_alpha   90.00
_cell.angle_beta   90.00
_cell.angle_gamma   90.00
#
_symmetry.space_group_name_H-M   'P 1'
#
loop_
_entity.id
_entity.type
_entity.pdbx_description
1 polymer ?
#
loop_
_entity_poly.entity_id
_entity_poly.type
_entity_poly.pdbx_seq_one_letter_code
_entity_poly.pdbx_strand_id
1 'polypeptide(L)'
;MNDYLANELVLKLGVHQYAHITNDNDNGTVLITGPMTRTLGSDERLTKPITPFHVVPHGHYCCIENPHEVAEDGVTPVCDKSGQVKVSLGKRKIFVGPLAVPLYPEEKLVSVEPLTVLDTNSALLVRVIHDYTSEGGVRRSQGERYLFKGPGTYFPRVEETPLEVRHAVNIKKGCAIRLRALELFTDRTGRTRKRDDEYLYLTPGSYLCDVDEQFVEHVEPLIIPPDEALHVEVLRNFVDERPNAFNRARHAGEVYVVTHEDCPMFVPHPNEKILRTVHKMRLTDKQYAVIVNASKSRRRTITNVSYYLQVDEEVENDAIRGCYLLGEGQALLLRALDMFQDESVEPPVQRVAEDLWLLHGPREYVPHSLVEVCKDKNGNDIRERILLCDGDGIYVRDKTTGVVRTVTGPAAYMLGVHEELWEKSLPPDVEGCLQRQLSPMEGHIAAGQGPVLVPRNLVRSAYKTVVYKVPHRSVTQLYNYRTMKTRTIFGPDRVTLEPDEEFTVVKLSLPSSDGTSPAKCQSKESSRVNALHLFLGPSNVTDIVHVETRDHAQLALQLCYAWHFDVAHGDEAAARKCFGVDDFIADACSLIAGRIRAAVASLPFQQFHKSSVKVLQQAVFGINPVNGDPMSELRFDANNFVVTSVDTHTMEVLDPRTREGLQKSVKIAIEMSTQAQESSAQQVALAREQQSSALLAQQKMKDQVENETQRKALLEAEAKSAATISSGRFRSAADSAAKAASVEEETNLKCTRVRMKSEDIMNGALCEIEQNRRTQEHQYEAARASLEREFKRELSKIENDKFAAVMSALGPDTVEEIAKAGPELQAKLLESLGLQGYLVMDGSTPINLFNTASELTGHVQQ
;
A
#
# COMPACT_ATOMS: atom_id res chain seq x y z
N MET A 1 -69.46 30.83 -105.65
CA MET A 1 -69.07 32.24 -105.80
C MET A 1 -68.23 32.34 -107.07
N ASN A 2 -68.68 32.88 -108.19
CA ASN A 2 -69.79 33.80 -108.44
C ASN A 2 -70.42 33.49 -109.80
N ASP A 3 -71.76 33.54 -109.84
CA ASP A 3 -72.53 34.03 -110.99
C ASP A 3 -71.93 35.37 -111.43
N TYR A 4 -71.46 35.50 -112.67
CA TYR A 4 -71.38 36.76 -113.44
C TYR A 4 -70.82 36.42 -114.84
N LEU A 5 -71.63 35.78 -115.69
CA LEU A 5 -71.46 35.90 -117.13
C LEU A 5 -72.74 36.51 -117.69
N ALA A 6 -72.93 37.78 -117.34
CA ALA A 6 -73.74 38.64 -118.18
C ALA A 6 -73.04 38.69 -119.55
N ASN A 7 -73.80 38.52 -120.64
CA ASN A 7 -73.36 38.78 -122.00
C ASN A 7 -73.01 40.28 -122.14
N GLU A 8 -71.86 40.69 -121.61
CA GLU A 8 -71.27 41.99 -121.90
C GLU A 8 -70.73 41.93 -123.32
N LEU A 9 -71.45 42.53 -124.26
CA LEU A 9 -70.99 42.70 -125.65
C LEU A 9 -69.66 43.48 -125.76
N VAL A 10 -69.20 44.10 -124.66
CA VAL A 10 -68.04 45.00 -124.63
C VAL A 10 -67.07 44.56 -123.52
N LEU A 11 -65.89 44.08 -123.91
CA LEU A 11 -64.79 43.78 -123.01
C LEU A 11 -63.98 45.06 -122.73
N LYS A 12 -63.90 45.46 -121.45
CA LYS A 12 -63.11 46.62 -121.01
C LYS A 12 -61.98 46.17 -120.08
N LEU A 13 -60.75 46.22 -120.57
CA LEU A 13 -59.55 45.87 -119.81
C LEU A 13 -58.81 47.13 -119.35
N GLY A 14 -58.57 47.26 -118.05
CA GLY A 14 -57.72 48.28 -117.46
C GLY A 14 -56.23 48.05 -117.70
N VAL A 15 -55.38 48.97 -117.24
CA VAL A 15 -53.91 48.80 -117.29
C VAL A 15 -53.51 47.61 -116.41
N HIS A 16 -52.62 46.74 -116.91
CA HIS A 16 -52.19 45.51 -116.23
C HIS A 16 -53.32 44.53 -115.88
N GLN A 17 -54.37 44.49 -116.70
CA GLN A 17 -55.38 43.45 -116.67
C GLN A 17 -55.33 42.63 -117.96
N TYR A 18 -55.63 41.34 -117.85
CA TYR A 18 -55.73 40.44 -118.99
C TYR A 18 -56.98 39.57 -118.90
N ALA A 19 -57.42 39.09 -120.06
CA ALA A 19 -58.49 38.11 -120.18
C ALA A 19 -58.15 37.07 -121.24
N HIS A 20 -58.75 35.88 -121.12
CA HIS A 20 -58.67 34.81 -122.12
C HIS A 20 -59.98 34.76 -122.89
N ILE A 21 -59.89 34.84 -124.22
CA ILE A 21 -61.04 34.77 -125.13
C ILE A 21 -60.91 33.53 -125.98
N THR A 22 -61.98 32.75 -126.07
CA THR A 22 -62.10 31.56 -126.93
C THR A 22 -62.96 31.93 -128.12
N ASN A 23 -62.53 31.58 -129.33
CA ASN A 23 -63.39 31.61 -130.51
C ASN A 23 -64.03 30.23 -130.69
N ASP A 24 -65.36 30.16 -130.69
CA ASP A 24 -66.13 28.91 -130.77
C ASP A 24 -66.03 28.23 -132.14
N ASN A 25 -65.66 28.97 -133.21
CA ASN A 25 -65.48 28.39 -134.55
C ASN A 25 -64.15 27.63 -134.70
N ASP A 26 -63.06 28.19 -134.15
CA ASP A 26 -61.70 27.66 -134.31
C ASP A 26 -61.19 26.96 -133.03
N ASN A 27 -61.97 27.01 -131.94
CA ASN A 27 -61.62 26.55 -130.58
C ASN A 27 -60.28 27.11 -130.03
N GLY A 28 -59.70 28.14 -130.67
CA GLY A 28 -58.47 28.77 -130.22
C GLY A 28 -58.73 29.74 -129.06
N THR A 29 -57.92 29.62 -127.99
CA THR A 29 -57.91 30.60 -126.89
C THR A 29 -56.75 31.58 -127.03
N VAL A 30 -57.05 32.87 -126.96
CA VAL A 30 -56.05 33.95 -127.10
C VAL A 30 -56.05 34.84 -125.86
N LEU A 31 -54.85 35.27 -125.47
CA LEU A 31 -54.63 36.25 -124.42
C LEU A 31 -54.84 37.67 -124.96
N ILE A 32 -55.66 38.47 -124.28
CA ILE A 32 -55.75 39.91 -124.54
C ILE A 32 -55.34 40.67 -123.29
N THR A 33 -54.41 41.61 -123.46
CA THR A 33 -53.91 42.51 -122.42
C THR A 33 -54.47 43.93 -122.60
N GLY A 34 -54.82 44.59 -121.50
CA GLY A 34 -55.22 46.01 -121.51
C GLY A 34 -54.04 47.00 -121.54
N PRO A 35 -54.28 48.31 -121.69
CA PRO A 35 -55.60 48.94 -121.71
C PRO A 35 -56.26 48.86 -123.09
N MET A 36 -57.40 48.17 -123.17
CA MET A 36 -58.13 48.00 -124.43
C MET A 36 -59.62 47.87 -124.14
N THR A 37 -60.45 48.53 -124.95
CA THR A 37 -61.89 48.31 -124.99
C THR A 37 -62.23 47.70 -126.34
N ARG A 38 -62.77 46.48 -126.35
CA ARG A 38 -63.05 45.72 -127.56
C ARG A 38 -64.45 45.11 -127.46
N THR A 39 -65.23 45.14 -128.53
CA THR A 39 -66.50 44.40 -128.60
C THR A 39 -66.24 42.94 -128.95
N LEU A 40 -66.91 42.01 -128.26
CA LEU A 40 -66.82 40.58 -128.54
C LEU A 40 -67.66 40.21 -129.77
N GLY A 41 -67.12 39.39 -130.67
CA GLY A 41 -67.89 38.81 -131.78
C GLY A 41 -68.96 37.82 -131.29
N SER A 42 -69.93 37.48 -132.13
CA SER A 42 -70.97 36.48 -131.78
C SER A 42 -70.39 35.10 -131.43
N ASP A 43 -69.22 34.81 -131.99
CA ASP A 43 -68.55 33.51 -131.90
C ASP A 43 -67.38 33.57 -130.90
N GLU A 44 -67.24 34.64 -130.11
CA GLU A 44 -66.18 34.83 -129.11
C GLU A 44 -66.74 34.82 -127.68
N ARG A 45 -66.15 34.00 -126.81
CA ARG A 45 -66.53 33.88 -125.39
C ARG A 45 -65.35 34.04 -124.44
N LEU A 46 -65.59 34.71 -123.32
CA LEU A 46 -64.62 34.83 -122.22
C LEU A 46 -64.47 33.48 -121.47
N THR A 47 -63.26 32.92 -121.44
CA THR A 47 -62.99 31.63 -120.76
C THR A 47 -62.82 31.80 -119.24
N LYS A 48 -62.16 32.90 -118.83
CA LYS A 48 -61.82 33.22 -117.44
C LYS A 48 -62.20 34.67 -117.13
N PRO A 49 -62.56 35.01 -115.88
CA PRO A 49 -62.81 36.40 -115.50
C PRO A 49 -61.57 37.27 -115.74
N ILE A 50 -61.78 38.58 -115.90
CA ILE A 50 -60.69 39.56 -116.07
C ILE A 50 -59.77 39.49 -114.84
N THR A 51 -58.49 39.22 -115.08
CA THR A 51 -57.46 39.01 -114.04
C THR A 51 -56.38 40.09 -114.09
N PRO A 52 -55.91 40.60 -112.94
CA PRO A 52 -54.75 41.48 -112.90
C PRO A 52 -53.45 40.69 -113.18
N PHE A 53 -52.41 41.38 -113.64
CA PHE A 53 -51.08 40.80 -113.83
C PHE A 53 -50.54 40.29 -112.49
N HIS A 54 -49.80 39.18 -112.53
CA HIS A 54 -49.13 38.65 -111.35
C HIS A 54 -47.83 39.41 -111.12
N VAL A 55 -47.72 40.07 -109.96
CA VAL A 55 -46.57 40.91 -109.60
C VAL A 55 -45.60 40.12 -108.73
N VAL A 56 -44.35 40.03 -109.18
CA VAL A 56 -43.21 39.50 -108.43
C VAL A 56 -42.39 40.69 -107.94
N PRO A 57 -42.33 40.95 -106.61
CA PRO A 57 -41.58 42.08 -106.07
C PRO A 57 -40.05 41.85 -106.12
N HIS A 58 -39.28 42.91 -105.84
CA HIS A 58 -37.82 42.79 -105.71
C HIS A 58 -37.43 41.76 -104.64
N GLY A 59 -36.35 41.03 -104.88
CA GLY A 59 -35.86 40.00 -103.95
C GLY A 59 -36.75 38.77 -103.85
N HIS A 60 -37.73 38.61 -104.76
CA HIS A 60 -38.59 37.43 -104.85
C HIS A 60 -38.46 36.78 -106.23
N TYR A 61 -38.83 35.52 -106.30
CA TYR A 61 -38.97 34.76 -107.54
C TYR A 61 -40.34 34.13 -107.60
N CYS A 62 -40.80 33.80 -108.81
CA CYS A 62 -41.98 33.00 -109.01
C CYS A 62 -41.70 31.78 -109.88
N CYS A 63 -42.49 30.74 -109.69
CA CYS A 63 -42.43 29.52 -110.49
C CYS A 63 -43.71 29.41 -111.34
N ILE A 64 -43.55 29.35 -112.66
CA ILE A 64 -44.66 29.17 -113.61
C ILE A 64 -44.57 27.76 -114.19
N GLU A 65 -45.69 27.03 -114.14
CA GLU A 65 -45.89 25.72 -114.75
C GLU A 65 -46.53 25.88 -116.13
N ASN A 66 -46.10 25.03 -117.06
CA ASN A 66 -46.43 25.08 -118.49
C ASN A 66 -46.03 26.40 -119.17
N PRO A 67 -44.78 26.88 -119.05
CA PRO A 67 -44.38 28.15 -119.63
C PRO A 67 -44.58 28.16 -121.16
N HIS A 68 -45.03 29.29 -121.70
CA HIS A 68 -45.18 29.48 -123.15
C HIS A 68 -43.85 29.37 -123.91
N GLU A 69 -43.91 28.82 -125.13
CA GLU A 69 -42.78 28.78 -126.05
C GLU A 69 -42.58 30.15 -126.71
N VAL A 70 -41.32 30.56 -126.85
CA VAL A 70 -40.94 31.86 -127.39
C VAL A 70 -40.11 31.65 -128.64
N ALA A 71 -40.31 32.49 -129.67
CA ALA A 71 -39.56 32.43 -130.92
C ALA A 71 -38.09 32.86 -130.72
N GLU A 72 -37.28 32.83 -131.80
CA GLU A 72 -35.84 33.15 -131.75
C GLU A 72 -35.53 34.54 -131.17
N ASP A 73 -36.50 35.47 -131.25
CA ASP A 73 -36.40 36.83 -130.70
C ASP A 73 -36.57 36.91 -129.18
N GLY A 74 -36.92 35.80 -128.50
CA GLY A 74 -37.02 35.73 -127.04
C GLY A 74 -38.16 36.54 -126.41
N VAL A 75 -39.05 37.14 -127.21
CA VAL A 75 -40.19 37.95 -126.74
C VAL A 75 -41.53 37.51 -127.35
N THR A 76 -41.56 37.06 -128.59
CA THR A 76 -42.80 36.71 -129.31
C THR A 76 -43.25 35.28 -129.00
N PRO A 77 -44.49 35.07 -128.51
CA PRO A 77 -45.00 33.73 -128.23
C PRO A 77 -45.23 32.96 -129.54
N VAL A 78 -44.86 31.67 -129.55
CA VAL A 78 -45.11 30.78 -130.69
C VAL A 78 -46.57 30.33 -130.66
N CYS A 79 -47.29 30.54 -131.76
CA CYS A 79 -48.68 30.11 -131.89
C CYS A 79 -48.83 28.86 -132.78
N ASP A 80 -49.78 28.00 -132.44
CA ASP A 80 -50.19 26.85 -133.24
C ASP A 80 -51.04 27.26 -134.45
N LYS A 81 -51.40 26.30 -135.33
CA LYS A 81 -52.19 26.54 -136.56
C LYS A 81 -53.56 27.18 -136.31
N SER A 82 -54.09 27.08 -135.08
CA SER A 82 -55.35 27.68 -134.61
C SER A 82 -55.16 29.07 -133.95
N GLY A 83 -53.94 29.60 -133.91
CA GLY A 83 -53.63 30.89 -133.29
C GLY A 83 -53.47 30.87 -131.76
N GLN A 84 -53.61 29.72 -131.11
CA GLN A 84 -53.37 29.55 -129.67
C GLN A 84 -51.86 29.48 -129.36
N VAL A 85 -51.42 30.10 -128.26
CA VAL A 85 -50.01 30.07 -127.83
C VAL A 85 -49.63 28.68 -127.34
N LYS A 86 -48.54 28.16 -127.89
CA LYS A 86 -48.02 26.84 -127.53
C LYS A 86 -47.29 26.90 -126.20
N VAL A 87 -47.65 26.00 -125.29
CA VAL A 87 -47.01 25.87 -123.98
C VAL A 87 -46.18 24.61 -123.87
N SER A 88 -45.08 24.68 -123.11
CA SER A 88 -44.27 23.53 -122.75
C SER A 88 -44.92 22.75 -121.61
N LEU A 89 -45.88 21.88 -121.94
CA LEU A 89 -46.66 21.10 -120.98
C LEU A 89 -45.75 20.27 -120.05
N GLY A 90 -45.98 20.35 -118.73
CA GLY A 90 -45.25 19.63 -117.70
C GLY A 90 -43.89 20.22 -117.32
N LYS A 91 -43.44 21.30 -117.98
CA LYS A 91 -42.21 22.02 -117.59
C LYS A 91 -42.51 23.13 -116.60
N ARG A 92 -41.51 23.50 -115.81
CA ARG A 92 -41.54 24.67 -114.92
C ARG A 92 -40.43 25.63 -115.30
N LYS A 93 -40.67 26.91 -115.10
CA LYS A 93 -39.67 27.96 -115.30
C LYS A 93 -39.73 28.97 -114.16
N ILE A 94 -38.56 29.35 -113.67
CA ILE A 94 -38.40 30.30 -112.58
C ILE A 94 -38.16 31.69 -113.17
N PHE A 95 -38.88 32.69 -112.67
CA PHE A 95 -38.72 34.09 -113.03
C PHE A 95 -38.33 34.89 -111.80
N VAL A 96 -37.26 35.66 -111.90
CA VAL A 96 -36.79 36.54 -110.82
C VAL A 96 -37.40 37.93 -111.00
N GLY A 97 -37.93 38.52 -109.92
CA GLY A 97 -38.50 39.87 -109.95
C GLY A 97 -37.46 40.99 -110.09
N PRO A 98 -37.89 42.23 -110.39
CA PRO A 98 -39.27 42.69 -110.47
C PRO A 98 -39.91 42.37 -111.83
N LEU A 99 -41.09 41.73 -111.81
CA LEU A 99 -41.82 41.42 -113.04
C LEU A 99 -43.33 41.46 -112.79
N ALA A 100 -44.09 42.03 -113.72
CA ALA A 100 -45.54 41.94 -113.76
C ALA A 100 -45.95 41.27 -115.06
N VAL A 101 -46.41 40.02 -114.99
CA VAL A 101 -46.74 39.22 -116.18
C VAL A 101 -48.20 38.78 -116.20
N PRO A 102 -48.86 38.84 -117.37
CA PRO A 102 -50.06 38.07 -117.61
C PRO A 102 -49.70 36.59 -117.81
N LEU A 103 -50.63 35.68 -117.52
CA LEU A 103 -50.45 34.26 -117.85
C LEU A 103 -51.14 33.96 -119.17
N TYR A 104 -50.44 33.26 -120.06
CA TYR A 104 -51.04 32.72 -121.28
C TYR A 104 -52.05 31.60 -120.95
N PRO A 105 -52.92 31.21 -121.91
CA PRO A 105 -53.76 30.03 -121.74
C PRO A 105 -52.89 28.82 -121.35
N GLU A 106 -53.39 27.99 -120.43
CA GLU A 106 -52.71 26.80 -119.86
C GLU A 106 -51.50 27.03 -118.93
N GLU A 107 -50.95 28.24 -118.87
CA GLU A 107 -49.96 28.62 -117.85
C GLU A 107 -50.58 28.69 -116.45
N LYS A 108 -49.83 28.24 -115.44
CA LYS A 108 -50.23 28.31 -114.04
C LYS A 108 -49.10 28.86 -113.17
N LEU A 109 -49.39 29.89 -112.39
CA LEU A 109 -48.48 30.38 -111.34
C LEU A 109 -48.53 29.41 -110.15
N VAL A 110 -47.39 28.83 -109.78
CA VAL A 110 -47.28 27.85 -108.69
C VAL A 110 -47.06 28.54 -107.34
N SER A 111 -46.02 29.36 -107.24
CA SER A 111 -45.70 30.09 -106.01
C SER A 111 -44.92 31.39 -106.29
N VAL A 112 -44.95 32.31 -105.33
CA VAL A 112 -44.11 33.51 -105.26
C VAL A 112 -43.41 33.48 -103.91
N GLU A 113 -42.07 33.41 -103.91
CA GLU A 113 -41.25 33.19 -102.72
C GLU A 113 -40.07 34.17 -102.66
N PRO A 114 -39.59 34.55 -101.45
CA PRO A 114 -38.41 35.39 -101.30
C PRO A 114 -37.13 34.61 -101.65
N LEU A 115 -36.14 35.31 -102.22
CA LEU A 115 -34.80 34.76 -102.45
C LEU A 115 -34.06 34.55 -101.13
N THR A 116 -33.33 33.44 -101.01
CA THR A 116 -32.55 33.13 -99.80
C THR A 116 -31.25 33.93 -99.79
N VAL A 117 -31.08 34.80 -98.79
CA VAL A 117 -29.85 35.58 -98.58
C VAL A 117 -29.01 34.90 -97.50
N LEU A 118 -27.72 34.71 -97.77
CA LEU A 118 -26.77 34.09 -96.86
C LEU A 118 -25.67 35.06 -96.46
N ASP A 119 -25.29 35.00 -95.19
CA ASP A 119 -24.17 35.73 -94.60
C ASP A 119 -22.86 34.97 -94.80
N THR A 120 -21.74 35.61 -94.46
CA THR A 120 -20.39 35.00 -94.56
C THR A 120 -20.23 33.69 -93.78
N ASN A 121 -21.00 33.50 -92.70
CA ASN A 121 -20.95 32.33 -91.81
C ASN A 121 -22.13 31.37 -92.01
N SER A 122 -22.89 31.50 -93.10
CA SER A 122 -23.96 30.56 -93.44
C SER A 122 -23.78 29.99 -94.85
N ALA A 123 -24.26 28.77 -95.02
CA ALA A 123 -24.31 28.10 -96.32
C ALA A 123 -25.63 27.36 -96.48
N LEU A 124 -26.17 27.38 -97.69
CA LEU A 124 -27.38 26.62 -98.03
C LEU A 124 -26.95 25.28 -98.62
N LEU A 125 -27.40 24.19 -98.01
CA LEU A 125 -27.28 22.85 -98.55
C LEU A 125 -28.31 22.69 -99.66
N VAL A 126 -27.83 22.37 -100.86
CA VAL A 126 -28.65 22.24 -102.07
C VAL A 126 -28.49 20.83 -102.62
N ARG A 127 -29.61 20.23 -103.05
CA ARG A 127 -29.65 18.92 -103.71
C ARG A 127 -30.09 19.05 -105.16
N VAL A 128 -29.33 18.42 -106.05
CA VAL A 128 -29.61 18.39 -107.49
C VAL A 128 -30.63 17.29 -107.78
N ILE A 129 -31.73 17.63 -108.46
CA ILE A 129 -32.80 16.70 -108.86
C ILE A 129 -32.59 16.21 -110.30
N HIS A 130 -32.11 17.06 -111.20
CA HIS A 130 -31.85 16.71 -112.60
C HIS A 130 -30.45 17.16 -113.02
N ASP A 131 -29.81 16.41 -113.92
CA ASP A 131 -28.51 16.79 -114.47
C ASP A 131 -28.60 18.14 -115.18
N TYR A 132 -27.74 19.08 -114.80
CA TYR A 132 -27.63 20.36 -115.48
C TYR A 132 -26.19 20.87 -115.45
N THR A 133 -25.89 21.81 -116.33
CA THR A 133 -24.62 22.54 -116.32
C THR A 133 -24.90 23.96 -115.83
N SER A 134 -24.27 24.34 -114.72
CA SER A 134 -24.39 25.68 -114.16
C SER A 134 -23.77 26.73 -115.10
N GLU A 135 -24.13 28.00 -114.95
CA GLU A 135 -23.58 29.12 -115.74
C GLU A 135 -22.05 29.25 -115.62
N GLY A 136 -21.47 28.75 -114.53
CA GLY A 136 -20.03 28.66 -114.33
C GLY A 136 -19.35 27.44 -115.00
N GLY A 137 -20.06 26.69 -115.84
CA GLY A 137 -19.52 25.50 -116.53
C GLY A 137 -19.39 24.24 -115.67
N VAL A 138 -19.85 24.28 -114.41
CA VAL A 138 -19.84 23.12 -113.51
C VAL A 138 -20.99 22.19 -113.87
N ARG A 139 -20.67 20.98 -114.31
CA ARG A 139 -21.64 19.91 -114.53
C ARG A 139 -22.06 19.31 -113.19
N ARG A 140 -23.34 19.38 -112.87
CA ARG A 140 -23.95 18.80 -111.67
C ARG A 140 -24.76 17.57 -112.04
N SER A 141 -24.63 16.53 -111.23
CA SER A 141 -25.27 15.24 -111.45
C SER A 141 -26.47 15.03 -110.53
N GLN A 142 -27.48 14.31 -110.99
CA GLN A 142 -28.69 14.01 -110.24
C GLN A 142 -28.34 13.30 -108.93
N GLY A 143 -28.89 13.81 -107.82
CA GLY A 143 -28.65 13.30 -106.47
C GLY A 143 -27.48 13.96 -105.74
N GLU A 144 -26.60 14.68 -106.45
CA GLU A 144 -25.47 15.41 -105.87
C GLU A 144 -25.94 16.47 -104.87
N ARG A 145 -25.20 16.60 -103.76
CA ARG A 145 -25.43 17.64 -102.75
C ARG A 145 -24.22 18.56 -102.70
N TYR A 146 -24.46 19.87 -102.64
CA TYR A 146 -23.39 20.85 -102.48
C TYR A 146 -23.82 22.01 -101.59
N LEU A 147 -22.85 22.75 -101.07
CA LEU A 147 -23.08 23.94 -100.27
C LEU A 147 -22.93 25.20 -101.12
N PHE A 148 -23.99 26.01 -101.18
CA PHE A 148 -23.89 27.39 -101.63
C PHE A 148 -23.43 28.26 -100.44
N LYS A 149 -22.15 28.62 -100.42
CA LYS A 149 -21.50 29.36 -99.32
C LYS A 149 -21.76 30.87 -99.49
N GLY A 150 -22.17 31.54 -98.41
CA GLY A 150 -22.29 33.00 -98.39
C GLY A 150 -20.93 33.72 -98.37
N PRO A 151 -20.90 35.06 -98.52
CA PRO A 151 -22.06 35.94 -98.62
C PRO A 151 -22.63 35.95 -100.05
N GLY A 152 -23.95 35.84 -100.18
CA GLY A 152 -24.61 35.83 -101.49
C GLY A 152 -26.08 35.50 -101.44
N THR A 153 -26.79 35.81 -102.52
CA THR A 153 -28.21 35.46 -102.71
C THR A 153 -28.30 34.19 -103.57
N TYR A 154 -28.97 33.17 -103.06
CA TYR A 154 -29.24 31.95 -103.82
C TYR A 154 -30.39 32.21 -104.80
N PHE A 155 -30.14 31.95 -106.09
CA PHE A 155 -31.15 31.99 -107.14
C PHE A 155 -31.65 30.57 -107.42
N PRO A 156 -32.91 30.25 -107.08
CA PRO A 156 -33.44 28.90 -107.24
C PRO A 156 -33.50 28.47 -108.71
N ARG A 157 -33.20 27.20 -108.95
CA ARG A 157 -33.30 26.53 -110.25
C ARG A 157 -34.32 25.41 -110.20
N VAL A 158 -34.87 25.03 -111.35
CA VAL A 158 -35.88 23.95 -111.42
C VAL A 158 -35.21 22.58 -111.23
N GLU A 159 -33.93 22.50 -111.58
CA GLU A 159 -33.11 21.29 -111.50
C GLU A 159 -32.56 21.04 -110.10
N GLU A 160 -32.75 21.95 -109.15
CA GLU A 160 -32.21 21.90 -107.79
C GLU A 160 -33.30 22.10 -106.73
N THR A 161 -33.02 21.63 -105.50
CA THR A 161 -33.85 21.89 -104.32
C THR A 161 -33.01 22.38 -103.15
N PRO A 162 -33.34 23.53 -102.55
CA PRO A 162 -32.74 23.97 -101.30
C PRO A 162 -33.23 23.07 -100.15
N LEU A 163 -32.31 22.59 -99.31
CA LEU A 163 -32.61 21.71 -98.17
C LEU A 163 -32.56 22.47 -96.84
N GLU A 164 -31.37 22.89 -96.41
CA GLU A 164 -31.13 23.40 -95.05
C GLU A 164 -30.07 24.51 -95.07
N VAL A 165 -30.26 25.55 -94.26
CA VAL A 165 -29.23 26.56 -93.99
C VAL A 165 -28.35 26.10 -92.83
N ARG A 166 -27.06 25.89 -93.09
CA ARG A 166 -26.05 25.55 -92.10
C ARG A 166 -25.30 26.79 -91.62
N HIS A 167 -25.08 26.89 -90.32
CA HIS A 167 -24.31 27.97 -89.71
C HIS A 167 -22.92 27.48 -89.27
N ALA A 168 -21.93 28.37 -89.32
CA ALA A 168 -20.60 28.08 -88.81
C ALA A 168 -20.59 27.96 -87.27
N VAL A 169 -19.89 26.95 -86.77
CA VAL A 169 -19.70 26.67 -85.36
C VAL A 169 -18.44 27.38 -84.85
N ASN A 170 -18.53 28.13 -83.75
CA ASN A 170 -17.39 28.87 -83.22
C ASN A 170 -16.55 28.02 -82.26
N ILE A 171 -15.26 27.90 -82.55
CA ILE A 171 -14.29 27.13 -81.76
C ILE A 171 -13.42 28.10 -80.95
N LYS A 172 -13.52 28.03 -79.62
CA LYS A 172 -12.68 28.81 -78.70
C LYS A 172 -11.26 28.22 -78.65
N LYS A 173 -10.28 29.03 -78.28
CA LYS A 173 -8.89 28.57 -78.09
C LYS A 173 -8.83 27.48 -77.02
N GLY A 174 -8.21 26.34 -77.36
CA GLY A 174 -8.08 25.18 -76.46
C GLY A 174 -9.25 24.20 -76.50
N CYS A 175 -10.39 24.57 -77.09
CA CYS A 175 -11.51 23.67 -77.32
C CYS A 175 -11.38 22.98 -78.68
N ALA A 176 -12.04 21.84 -78.82
CA ALA A 176 -12.22 21.18 -80.11
C ALA A 176 -13.72 21.03 -80.41
N ILE A 177 -14.03 20.75 -81.68
CA ILE A 177 -15.34 20.24 -82.06
C ILE A 177 -15.20 18.79 -82.52
N ARG A 178 -16.19 17.99 -82.16
CA ARG A 178 -16.32 16.62 -82.64
C ARG A 178 -17.19 16.61 -83.88
N LEU A 179 -16.65 16.03 -84.95
CA LEU A 179 -17.30 15.87 -86.23
C LEU A 179 -17.51 14.39 -86.51
N ARG A 180 -18.62 14.06 -87.18
CA ARG A 180 -18.92 12.72 -87.70
C ARG A 180 -19.00 12.79 -89.22
N ALA A 181 -18.33 11.85 -89.88
CA ALA A 181 -18.40 11.69 -91.32
C ALA A 181 -19.71 10.98 -91.73
N LEU A 182 -20.50 11.56 -92.63
CA LEU A 182 -21.73 10.96 -93.14
C LEU A 182 -21.46 9.98 -94.28
N GLU A 183 -20.45 10.27 -95.10
CA GLU A 183 -20.02 9.47 -96.24
C GLU A 183 -18.49 9.35 -96.26
N LEU A 184 -17.94 8.63 -97.24
CA LEU A 184 -16.50 8.54 -97.44
C LEU A 184 -16.01 9.83 -98.14
N PHE A 185 -15.25 10.66 -97.43
CA PHE A 185 -14.70 11.90 -98.00
C PHE A 185 -13.30 12.19 -97.46
N THR A 186 -12.63 13.20 -98.03
CA THR A 186 -11.35 13.71 -97.52
C THR A 186 -11.60 15.00 -96.77
N ASP A 187 -11.21 15.04 -95.49
CA ASP A 187 -11.41 16.20 -94.62
C ASP A 187 -10.46 17.36 -94.94
N ARG A 188 -10.63 18.48 -94.23
CA ARG A 188 -9.80 19.68 -94.39
C ARG A 188 -8.34 19.50 -93.99
N THR A 189 -8.03 18.47 -93.20
CA THR A 189 -6.65 18.15 -92.81
C THR A 189 -6.00 17.18 -93.81
N GLY A 190 -6.72 16.78 -94.85
CA GLY A 190 -6.24 15.95 -95.95
C GLY A 190 -6.36 14.45 -95.70
N ARG A 191 -7.14 14.02 -94.70
CA ARG A 191 -7.33 12.61 -94.32
C ARG A 191 -8.65 12.06 -94.82
N THR A 192 -8.63 10.81 -95.27
CA THR A 192 -9.82 10.09 -95.70
C THR A 192 -10.61 9.60 -94.48
N ARG A 193 -11.85 10.06 -94.33
CA ARG A 193 -12.78 9.65 -93.27
C ARG A 193 -13.81 8.69 -93.85
N LYS A 194 -13.99 7.54 -93.21
CA LYS A 194 -15.04 6.59 -93.58
C LYS A 194 -16.37 7.04 -92.97
N ARG A 195 -17.47 6.51 -93.51
CA ARG A 195 -18.80 6.74 -92.95
C ARG A 195 -18.84 6.36 -91.47
N ASP A 196 -19.45 7.23 -90.67
CA ASP A 196 -19.59 7.20 -89.21
C ASP A 196 -18.28 7.32 -88.43
N ASP A 197 -17.15 7.64 -89.08
CA ASP A 197 -15.91 7.98 -88.37
C ASP A 197 -16.07 9.32 -87.64
N GLU A 198 -15.70 9.32 -86.37
CA GLU A 198 -15.71 10.51 -85.52
C GLU A 198 -14.29 10.99 -85.25
N TYR A 199 -14.09 12.30 -85.38
CA TYR A 199 -12.78 12.93 -85.24
C TYR A 199 -12.91 14.34 -84.66
N LEU A 200 -11.77 14.91 -84.25
CA LEU A 200 -11.71 16.24 -83.65
C LEU A 200 -11.12 17.26 -84.62
N TYR A 201 -11.64 18.48 -84.57
CA TYR A 201 -11.04 19.64 -85.22
C TYR A 201 -10.70 20.71 -84.17
N LEU A 202 -9.42 21.09 -84.09
CA LEU A 202 -8.86 21.92 -83.01
C LEU A 202 -8.56 23.37 -83.39
N THR A 203 -8.55 23.71 -84.69
CA THR A 203 -8.15 25.05 -85.13
C THR A 203 -9.20 26.08 -84.68
N PRO A 204 -8.82 27.10 -83.87
CA PRO A 204 -9.77 28.08 -83.37
C PRO A 204 -10.31 28.96 -84.50
N GLY A 205 -11.59 29.33 -84.41
CA GLY A 205 -12.27 30.12 -85.44
C GLY A 205 -13.67 29.61 -85.74
N SER A 206 -14.30 30.17 -86.78
CA SER A 206 -15.62 29.74 -87.24
C SER A 206 -15.47 28.57 -88.22
N TYR A 207 -16.10 27.45 -87.89
CA TYR A 207 -16.06 26.21 -88.67
C TYR A 207 -17.42 25.93 -89.31
N LEU A 208 -17.51 26.09 -90.63
CA LEU A 208 -18.69 25.70 -91.40
C LEU A 208 -18.56 24.22 -91.81
N CYS A 209 -19.47 23.35 -91.36
CA CYS A 209 -19.43 21.92 -91.70
C CYS A 209 -19.68 21.68 -93.19
N ASP A 210 -18.84 20.87 -93.82
CA ASP A 210 -19.01 20.49 -95.22
C ASP A 210 -20.19 19.51 -95.42
N VAL A 211 -20.61 19.26 -96.66
CA VAL A 211 -21.78 18.43 -97.01
C VAL A 211 -21.78 17.09 -96.25
N ASP A 212 -20.63 16.43 -96.25
CA ASP A 212 -20.40 15.09 -95.69
C ASP A 212 -20.00 15.10 -94.21
N GLU A 213 -20.02 16.27 -93.57
CA GLU A 213 -19.70 16.46 -92.16
C GLU A 213 -20.97 16.75 -91.35
N GLN A 214 -21.08 16.11 -90.20
CA GLN A 214 -22.06 16.42 -89.17
C GLN A 214 -21.36 16.92 -87.91
N PHE A 215 -21.78 18.08 -87.41
CA PHE A 215 -21.40 18.55 -86.09
C PHE A 215 -22.03 17.67 -85.00
N VAL A 216 -21.22 17.20 -84.05
CA VAL A 216 -21.69 16.38 -82.93
C VAL A 216 -21.74 17.22 -81.65
N GLU A 217 -20.60 17.71 -81.17
CA GLU A 217 -20.50 18.44 -79.91
C GLU A 217 -19.23 19.32 -79.81
N HIS A 218 -19.24 20.22 -78.83
CA HIS A 218 -18.03 20.91 -78.35
C HIS A 218 -17.32 20.06 -77.31
N VAL A 219 -16.00 19.89 -77.44
CA VAL A 219 -15.17 19.17 -76.48
C VAL A 219 -14.28 20.17 -75.73
N GLU A 220 -14.51 20.26 -74.43
CA GLU A 220 -13.71 21.10 -73.54
C GLU A 220 -12.40 20.39 -73.13
N PRO A 221 -11.28 21.12 -73.01
CA PRO A 221 -10.02 20.54 -72.55
C PRO A 221 -10.05 20.26 -71.06
N LEU A 222 -9.44 19.15 -70.65
CA LEU A 222 -9.16 18.82 -69.26
C LEU A 222 -7.85 19.49 -68.84
N ILE A 223 -7.90 20.21 -67.72
CA ILE A 223 -6.72 20.86 -67.16
C ILE A 223 -5.98 19.83 -66.29
N ILE A 224 -4.75 19.49 -66.68
CA ILE A 224 -3.89 18.59 -65.90
C ILE A 224 -3.02 19.44 -64.97
N PRO A 225 -3.18 19.38 -63.64
CA PRO A 225 -2.30 20.09 -62.73
C PRO A 225 -0.88 19.50 -62.73
N PRO A 226 0.16 20.26 -62.31
CA PRO A 226 1.55 19.81 -62.33
C PRO A 226 1.84 18.57 -61.45
N ASP A 227 0.96 18.28 -60.50
CA ASP A 227 1.07 17.16 -59.56
C ASP A 227 0.27 15.92 -59.98
N GLU A 228 -0.34 15.94 -61.16
CA GLU A 228 -1.12 14.82 -61.68
C GLU A 228 -0.66 14.43 -63.09
N ALA A 229 -0.95 13.18 -63.43
CA ALA A 229 -0.84 12.63 -64.76
C ALA A 229 -2.08 11.77 -65.05
N LEU A 230 -2.44 11.63 -66.32
CA LEU A 230 -3.59 10.83 -66.75
C LEU A 230 -3.13 9.56 -67.44
N HIS A 231 -3.70 8.42 -67.04
CA HIS A 231 -3.59 7.17 -67.79
C HIS A 231 -4.73 7.12 -68.81
N VAL A 232 -4.36 7.08 -70.09
CA VAL A 232 -5.30 7.13 -71.22
C VAL A 232 -5.21 5.82 -71.99
N GLU A 233 -6.34 5.13 -72.11
CA GLU A 233 -6.52 3.93 -72.91
C GLU A 233 -7.05 4.27 -74.30
N VAL A 234 -6.46 3.67 -75.32
CA VAL A 234 -6.87 3.80 -76.71
C VAL A 234 -7.88 2.72 -77.05
N LEU A 235 -9.10 3.11 -77.41
CA LEU A 235 -10.20 2.17 -77.75
C LEU A 235 -10.11 1.62 -79.17
N ARG A 236 -9.65 2.44 -80.12
CA ARG A 236 -9.52 2.11 -81.55
C ARG A 236 -8.24 2.68 -82.11
N ASN A 237 -7.68 2.04 -83.14
CA ASN A 237 -6.51 2.56 -83.83
C ASN A 237 -6.83 3.93 -84.45
N PHE A 238 -6.06 4.94 -84.09
CA PHE A 238 -6.17 6.26 -84.72
C PHE A 238 -4.81 6.98 -84.69
N VAL A 239 -4.68 8.02 -85.50
CA VAL A 239 -3.49 8.86 -85.50
C VAL A 239 -3.82 10.14 -84.74
N ASP A 240 -3.06 10.39 -83.67
CA ASP A 240 -3.30 11.50 -82.76
C ASP A 240 -2.87 12.84 -83.38
N GLU A 241 -3.85 13.66 -83.72
CA GLU A 241 -3.70 14.95 -84.44
C GLU A 241 -3.38 16.12 -83.49
N ARG A 242 -3.38 15.87 -82.18
CA ARG A 242 -3.12 16.92 -81.20
C ARG A 242 -1.65 17.34 -81.26
N PRO A 243 -1.36 18.63 -81.00
CA PRO A 243 0.00 19.16 -81.13
C PRO A 243 1.01 18.48 -80.19
N ASN A 244 0.57 17.96 -79.05
CA ASN A 244 1.40 17.22 -78.08
C ASN A 244 1.84 15.83 -78.58
N ALA A 245 1.14 15.23 -79.54
CA ALA A 245 1.34 13.84 -79.94
C ALA A 245 2.11 13.66 -81.25
N PHE A 246 2.46 14.75 -81.95
CA PHE A 246 3.27 14.74 -83.17
C PHE A 246 2.83 13.72 -84.23
N ASN A 247 1.51 13.52 -84.45
CA ASN A 247 0.97 12.51 -85.37
C ASN A 247 1.37 11.06 -85.04
N ARG A 248 1.53 10.73 -83.76
CA ARG A 248 1.77 9.36 -83.32
C ARG A 248 0.57 8.47 -83.63
N ALA A 249 0.82 7.32 -84.25
CA ALA A 249 -0.18 6.27 -84.41
C ALA A 249 -0.39 5.58 -83.05
N ARG A 250 -1.63 5.57 -82.59
CA ARG A 250 -2.08 4.93 -81.36
C ARG A 250 -2.79 3.63 -81.71
N HIS A 251 -2.46 2.56 -81.00
CA HIS A 251 -3.04 1.24 -81.23
C HIS A 251 -4.09 0.89 -80.17
N ALA A 252 -5.14 0.17 -80.55
CA ALA A 252 -6.21 -0.25 -79.64
C ALA A 252 -5.65 -1.11 -78.50
N GLY A 253 -6.05 -0.81 -77.27
CA GLY A 253 -5.55 -1.42 -76.04
C GLY A 253 -4.24 -0.80 -75.53
N GLU A 254 -3.59 0.10 -76.27
CA GLU A 254 -2.43 0.85 -75.77
C GLU A 254 -2.87 1.78 -74.63
N VAL A 255 -2.20 1.70 -73.49
CA VAL A 255 -2.38 2.65 -72.38
C VAL A 255 -1.11 3.47 -72.26
N TYR A 256 -1.25 4.79 -72.23
CA TYR A 256 -0.12 5.71 -72.09
C TYR A 256 -0.41 6.79 -71.06
N VAL A 257 0.66 7.43 -70.59
CA VAL A 257 0.61 8.49 -69.57
C VAL A 257 0.70 9.86 -70.23
N VAL A 258 -0.14 10.79 -69.79
CA VAL A 258 -0.09 12.22 -70.18
C VAL A 258 0.22 13.04 -68.95
N THR A 259 1.32 13.79 -68.98
CA THR A 259 1.72 14.68 -67.89
C THR A 259 1.40 16.14 -68.22
N HIS A 260 1.42 17.01 -67.19
CA HIS A 260 1.30 18.46 -67.37
C HIS A 260 2.41 19.06 -68.26
N GLU A 261 3.61 18.47 -68.27
CA GLU A 261 4.74 18.92 -69.10
C GLU A 261 4.49 18.63 -70.59
N ASP A 262 3.81 17.53 -70.90
CA ASP A 262 3.45 17.17 -72.28
C ASP A 262 2.28 18.01 -72.78
N CYS A 263 1.22 18.13 -71.97
CA CYS A 263 -0.02 18.79 -72.37
C CYS A 263 -0.80 19.30 -71.15
N PRO A 264 -0.73 20.60 -70.82
CA PRO A 264 -1.44 21.15 -69.67
C PRO A 264 -2.96 21.18 -69.85
N MET A 265 -3.43 21.22 -71.10
CA MET A 265 -4.84 21.23 -71.49
C MET A 265 -5.10 20.07 -72.44
N PHE A 266 -5.50 18.92 -71.89
CA PHE A 266 -5.68 17.68 -72.63
C PHE A 266 -7.12 17.55 -73.13
N VAL A 267 -7.31 17.54 -74.45
CA VAL A 267 -8.62 17.30 -75.07
C VAL A 267 -8.74 15.81 -75.39
N PRO A 268 -9.64 15.04 -74.75
CA PRO A 268 -9.77 13.60 -75.00
C PRO A 268 -10.30 13.33 -76.42
N HIS A 269 -9.65 12.41 -77.15
CA HIS A 269 -10.12 12.00 -78.47
C HIS A 269 -11.32 11.03 -78.35
N PRO A 270 -12.28 10.97 -79.31
CA PRO A 270 -13.39 10.02 -79.30
C PRO A 270 -13.00 8.54 -79.14
N ASN A 271 -11.80 8.19 -79.60
CA ASN A 271 -11.23 6.84 -79.50
C ASN A 271 -10.36 6.64 -78.26
N GLU A 272 -10.46 7.51 -77.25
CA GLU A 272 -9.71 7.43 -76.02
C GLU A 272 -10.61 7.42 -74.80
N LYS A 273 -10.16 6.75 -73.75
CA LYS A 273 -10.82 6.70 -72.46
C LYS A 273 -9.81 6.97 -71.35
N ILE A 274 -10.17 7.85 -70.43
CA ILE A 274 -9.36 8.11 -69.24
C ILE A 274 -9.60 6.96 -68.26
N LEU A 275 -8.55 6.23 -67.91
CA LEU A 275 -8.61 5.12 -66.96
C LEU A 275 -8.50 5.59 -65.52
N ARG A 276 -7.43 6.33 -65.22
CA ARG A 276 -7.14 6.84 -63.87
C ARG A 276 -6.26 8.07 -63.90
N THR A 277 -6.36 8.86 -62.84
CA THR A 277 -5.44 9.95 -62.53
C THR A 277 -4.37 9.44 -61.55
N VAL A 278 -3.11 9.76 -61.80
CA VAL A 278 -1.96 9.36 -61.00
C VAL A 278 -1.29 10.60 -60.43
N HIS A 279 -1.07 10.61 -59.11
CA HIS A 279 -0.36 11.70 -58.46
C HIS A 279 1.17 11.55 -58.58
N LYS A 280 1.85 12.69 -58.70
CA LYS A 280 3.31 12.79 -58.74
C LYS A 280 3.89 12.37 -57.39
N MET A 281 4.63 11.27 -57.36
CA MET A 281 5.40 10.86 -56.18
C MET A 281 6.63 11.76 -56.06
N ARG A 282 6.79 12.41 -54.91
CA ARG A 282 7.98 13.23 -54.61
C ARG A 282 8.78 12.56 -53.50
N LEU A 283 9.94 11.99 -53.85
CA LEU A 283 10.85 11.35 -52.90
C LEU A 283 11.99 12.29 -52.55
N THR A 284 12.28 12.44 -51.26
CA THR A 284 13.49 13.14 -50.80
C THR A 284 14.72 12.23 -50.89
N ASP A 285 15.89 12.79 -50.61
CA ASP A 285 17.16 12.07 -50.46
C ASP A 285 17.10 10.96 -49.39
N LYS A 286 16.31 11.17 -48.32
CA LYS A 286 16.12 10.24 -47.20
C LYS A 286 14.92 9.32 -47.35
N GLN A 287 14.30 9.27 -48.52
CA GLN A 287 13.14 8.42 -48.79
C GLN A 287 13.41 7.55 -50.03
N TYR A 288 12.94 6.31 -49.97
CA TYR A 288 12.95 5.40 -51.09
C TYR A 288 11.59 4.74 -51.26
N ALA A 289 11.25 4.43 -52.50
CA ALA A 289 10.12 3.57 -52.83
C ALA A 289 10.64 2.43 -53.70
N VAL A 290 10.10 1.25 -53.49
CA VAL A 290 10.35 0.12 -54.38
C VAL A 290 9.16 -0.02 -55.29
N ILE A 291 9.41 0.10 -56.59
CA ILE A 291 8.42 -0.11 -57.64
C ILE A 291 8.52 -1.55 -58.11
N VAL A 292 7.39 -2.24 -58.13
CA VAL A 292 7.23 -3.58 -58.67
C VAL A 292 6.42 -3.46 -59.96
N ASN A 293 6.98 -3.98 -61.05
CA ASN A 293 6.27 -4.07 -62.31
C ASN A 293 5.47 -5.38 -62.36
N ALA A 294 4.15 -5.28 -62.49
CA ALA A 294 3.22 -6.41 -62.48
C ALA A 294 3.42 -7.35 -63.68
N SER A 295 3.82 -6.84 -64.84
CA SER A 295 3.94 -7.62 -66.09
C SER A 295 5.31 -8.28 -66.28
N LYS A 296 6.38 -7.70 -65.73
CA LYS A 296 7.77 -8.18 -65.92
C LYS A 296 8.43 -8.71 -64.65
N SER A 297 7.73 -8.72 -63.51
CA SER A 297 8.26 -9.10 -62.18
C SER A 297 9.62 -8.44 -61.86
N ARG A 298 9.83 -7.22 -62.35
CA ARG A 298 11.05 -6.45 -62.10
C ARG A 298 10.82 -5.54 -60.92
N ARG A 299 11.74 -5.60 -59.95
CA ARG A 299 11.78 -4.76 -58.75
C ARG A 299 12.82 -3.66 -58.94
N ARG A 300 12.45 -2.41 -58.71
CA ARG A 300 13.37 -1.25 -58.81
C ARG A 300 13.20 -0.34 -57.61
N THR A 301 14.31 0.01 -56.97
CA THR A 301 14.34 1.04 -55.93
C THR A 301 14.57 2.41 -56.56
N ILE A 302 13.78 3.41 -56.17
CA ILE A 302 13.93 4.81 -56.59
C ILE A 302 14.13 5.72 -55.36
N THR A 303 15.05 6.69 -55.49
CA THR A 303 15.41 7.69 -54.45
C THR A 303 15.62 9.06 -55.08
N ASN A 304 15.35 10.14 -54.34
CA ASN A 304 15.61 11.53 -54.73
C ASN A 304 15.10 11.94 -56.14
N VAL A 305 13.91 11.47 -56.51
CA VAL A 305 13.31 11.73 -57.83
C VAL A 305 11.82 12.03 -57.65
N SER A 306 11.31 12.95 -58.48
CA SER A 306 9.86 13.09 -58.68
C SER A 306 9.41 12.16 -59.81
N TYR A 307 8.51 11.23 -59.53
CA TYR A 307 8.16 10.14 -60.44
C TYR A 307 6.64 9.99 -60.60
N TYR A 308 6.20 9.68 -61.82
CA TYR A 308 4.83 9.25 -62.11
C TYR A 308 4.83 7.74 -62.35
N LEU A 309 4.00 7.01 -61.60
CA LEU A 309 3.85 5.56 -61.77
C LEU A 309 3.38 5.26 -63.19
N GLN A 310 4.05 4.31 -63.86
CA GLN A 310 3.60 3.82 -65.16
C GLN A 310 2.40 2.87 -65.00
N VAL A 311 1.76 2.49 -66.10
CA VAL A 311 0.51 1.72 -66.11
C VAL A 311 0.61 0.37 -65.37
N ASP A 312 1.73 -0.33 -65.53
CA ASP A 312 1.97 -1.65 -64.94
C ASP A 312 2.81 -1.60 -63.65
N GLU A 313 2.99 -0.41 -63.08
CA GLU A 313 3.84 -0.19 -61.92
C GLU A 313 3.02 0.05 -60.66
N GLU A 314 3.40 -0.65 -59.59
CA GLU A 314 2.81 -0.49 -58.27
C GLU A 314 3.93 -0.29 -57.24
N VAL A 315 3.63 0.43 -56.16
CA VAL A 315 4.56 0.61 -55.05
C VAL A 315 4.45 -0.58 -54.11
N GLU A 316 5.58 -1.21 -53.79
CA GLU A 316 5.65 -2.37 -52.91
C GLU A 316 5.13 -2.02 -51.50
N ASN A 317 4.05 -2.67 -51.07
CA ASN A 317 3.32 -2.40 -49.82
C ASN A 317 2.70 -1.00 -49.72
N ASP A 318 2.49 -0.31 -50.85
CA ASP A 318 1.83 1.00 -50.97
C ASP A 318 2.46 2.10 -50.06
N ALA A 319 3.76 1.99 -49.76
CA ALA A 319 4.42 2.83 -48.77
C ALA A 319 5.77 3.39 -49.27
N ILE A 320 5.91 4.70 -49.19
CA ILE A 320 7.21 5.39 -49.27
C ILE A 320 7.94 5.14 -47.94
N ARG A 321 9.16 4.59 -48.01
CA ARG A 321 9.95 4.22 -46.84
C ARG A 321 11.06 5.24 -46.61
N GLY A 322 11.41 5.48 -45.34
CA GLY A 322 12.60 6.24 -44.99
C GLY A 322 13.86 5.40 -45.18
N CYS A 323 14.98 6.03 -45.52
CA CYS A 323 16.29 5.38 -45.50
C CYS A 323 16.62 4.87 -44.08
N TYR A 324 17.36 3.77 -43.98
CA TYR A 324 17.79 3.25 -42.69
C TYR A 324 19.00 4.04 -42.20
N LEU A 325 18.84 4.74 -41.07
CA LEU A 325 19.92 5.46 -40.39
C LEU A 325 20.50 4.55 -39.32
N LEU A 326 21.69 4.00 -39.57
CA LEU A 326 22.37 3.13 -38.61
C LEU A 326 23.39 3.95 -37.82
N GLY A 327 23.26 3.95 -36.50
CA GLY A 327 24.24 4.53 -35.57
C GLY A 327 25.38 3.58 -35.22
N GLU A 328 26.33 4.04 -34.39
CA GLU A 328 27.39 3.21 -33.85
C GLU A 328 26.81 2.11 -32.95
N GLY A 329 27.00 0.84 -33.32
CA GLY A 329 26.45 -0.32 -32.59
C GLY A 329 25.07 -0.78 -33.01
N GLN A 330 24.56 -0.28 -34.14
CA GLN A 330 23.38 -0.80 -34.82
C GLN A 330 23.80 -1.53 -36.11
N ALA A 331 23.03 -2.52 -36.50
CA ALA A 331 23.23 -3.26 -37.75
C ALA A 331 21.90 -3.70 -38.37
N LEU A 332 21.89 -3.91 -39.68
CA LEU A 332 20.78 -4.56 -40.38
C LEU A 332 21.16 -6.00 -40.72
N LEU A 333 20.22 -6.93 -40.53
CA LEU A 333 20.33 -8.25 -41.10
C LEU A 333 19.77 -8.21 -42.53
N LEU A 334 20.61 -8.48 -43.51
CA LEU A 334 20.26 -8.42 -44.92
C LEU A 334 20.27 -9.82 -45.52
N ARG A 335 19.33 -10.07 -46.44
CA ARG A 335 19.24 -11.27 -47.26
C ARG A 335 19.26 -10.91 -48.73
N ALA A 336 20.09 -11.60 -49.50
CA ALA A 336 20.10 -11.48 -50.96
C ALA A 336 18.95 -12.30 -51.56
N LEU A 337 18.14 -11.70 -52.42
CA LEU A 337 17.07 -12.38 -53.16
C LEU A 337 17.59 -13.04 -54.44
N ASP A 338 18.60 -12.43 -55.06
CA ASP A 338 19.26 -12.94 -56.27
C ASP A 338 20.74 -12.53 -56.25
N MET A 339 21.52 -13.02 -57.22
CA MET A 339 22.94 -12.71 -57.36
C MET A 339 23.14 -11.24 -57.75
N PHE A 340 23.89 -10.49 -56.93
CA PHE A 340 24.26 -9.11 -57.22
C PHE A 340 25.60 -8.73 -56.60
N GLN A 341 26.18 -7.63 -57.09
CA GLN A 341 27.40 -7.06 -56.53
C GLN A 341 27.03 -6.06 -55.44
N ASP A 342 27.38 -6.36 -54.20
CA ASP A 342 27.12 -5.50 -53.05
C ASP A 342 28.18 -4.40 -52.96
N GLU A 343 27.83 -3.20 -53.40
CA GLU A 343 28.65 -1.98 -53.32
C GLU A 343 28.56 -1.31 -51.94
N SER A 344 27.69 -1.80 -51.04
CA SER A 344 27.54 -1.20 -49.71
C SER A 344 28.71 -1.54 -48.76
N VAL A 345 29.57 -2.48 -49.13
CA VAL A 345 30.72 -2.94 -48.34
C VAL A 345 32.01 -2.74 -49.15
N GLU A 346 33.08 -2.29 -48.50
CA GLU A 346 34.40 -2.15 -49.12
C GLU A 346 35.36 -3.24 -48.59
N PRO A 347 35.97 -4.07 -49.45
CA PRO A 347 35.80 -4.17 -50.91
C PRO A 347 34.42 -4.75 -51.30
N PRO A 348 33.91 -4.45 -52.51
CA PRO A 348 32.60 -4.93 -52.96
C PRO A 348 32.56 -6.46 -53.01
N VAL A 349 31.49 -7.04 -52.46
CA VAL A 349 31.33 -8.48 -52.30
C VAL A 349 30.28 -9.00 -53.28
N GLN A 350 30.56 -10.12 -53.94
CA GLN A 350 29.57 -10.79 -54.78
C GLN A 350 28.66 -11.65 -53.89
N ARG A 351 27.40 -11.25 -53.78
CA ARG A 351 26.38 -11.96 -52.99
C ARG A 351 25.65 -12.95 -53.88
N VAL A 352 25.41 -14.14 -53.37
CA VAL A 352 24.60 -15.19 -54.02
C VAL A 352 23.19 -15.15 -53.42
N ALA A 353 22.19 -15.66 -54.13
CA ALA A 353 20.84 -15.79 -53.62
C ALA A 353 20.80 -16.50 -52.25
N GLU A 354 19.96 -16.00 -51.33
CA GLU A 354 19.82 -16.42 -49.93
C GLU A 354 21.05 -16.21 -49.03
N ASP A 355 22.10 -15.53 -49.49
CA ASP A 355 23.22 -15.12 -48.62
C ASP A 355 22.72 -14.14 -47.54
N LEU A 356 23.18 -14.33 -46.30
CA LEU A 356 22.79 -13.55 -45.13
C LEU A 356 24.02 -12.85 -44.55
N TRP A 357 23.92 -11.54 -44.29
CA TRP A 357 25.01 -10.79 -43.67
C TRP A 357 24.49 -9.64 -42.80
N LEU A 358 25.40 -9.11 -41.96
CA LEU A 358 25.14 -7.94 -41.13
C LEU A 358 25.80 -6.71 -41.74
N LEU A 359 25.01 -5.66 -41.92
CA LEU A 359 25.50 -4.34 -42.32
C LEU A 359 25.60 -3.44 -41.09
N HIS A 360 26.80 -3.08 -40.67
CA HIS A 360 27.04 -2.28 -39.47
C HIS A 360 27.02 -0.77 -39.75
N GLY A 361 26.46 0.01 -38.82
CA GLY A 361 26.61 1.47 -38.77
C GLY A 361 28.01 1.92 -38.29
N PRO A 362 28.32 3.23 -38.32
CA PRO A 362 27.42 4.32 -38.67
C PRO A 362 27.34 4.56 -40.19
N ARG A 363 26.15 4.45 -40.79
CA ARG A 363 25.91 4.76 -42.21
C ARG A 363 24.42 4.93 -42.52
N GLU A 364 24.12 5.62 -43.60
CA GLU A 364 22.79 5.64 -44.20
C GLU A 364 22.69 4.51 -45.23
N TYR A 365 21.60 3.74 -45.20
CA TYR A 365 21.42 2.59 -46.10
C TYR A 365 20.04 2.60 -46.75
N VAL A 366 20.05 2.45 -48.07
CA VAL A 366 18.85 2.19 -48.89
C VAL A 366 18.98 0.79 -49.48
N PRO A 367 18.03 -0.13 -49.20
CA PRO A 367 18.08 -1.47 -49.73
C PRO A 367 18.08 -1.50 -51.26
N HIS A 368 19.02 -2.25 -51.83
CA HIS A 368 19.02 -2.59 -53.25
C HIS A 368 17.76 -3.41 -53.60
N SER A 369 17.31 -3.37 -54.86
CA SER A 369 16.08 -4.07 -55.28
C SER A 369 16.15 -5.59 -55.09
N LEU A 370 17.35 -6.15 -55.05
CA LEU A 370 17.62 -7.58 -54.84
C LEU A 370 17.97 -7.92 -53.39
N VAL A 371 17.73 -6.99 -52.45
CA VAL A 371 18.00 -7.19 -51.02
C VAL A 371 16.70 -7.07 -50.24
N GLU A 372 16.58 -7.92 -49.24
CA GLU A 372 15.53 -7.86 -48.23
C GLU A 372 16.16 -7.58 -46.86
N VAL A 373 15.54 -6.68 -46.11
CA VAL A 373 15.90 -6.44 -44.71
C VAL A 373 15.14 -7.43 -43.85
N CYS A 374 15.85 -8.37 -43.25
CA CYS A 374 15.26 -9.39 -42.40
C CYS A 374 14.91 -8.80 -41.02
N LYS A 375 13.69 -9.08 -40.57
CA LYS A 375 13.25 -8.73 -39.23
C LYS A 375 13.87 -9.65 -38.19
N ASP A 376 14.23 -9.09 -37.05
CA ASP A 376 14.62 -9.87 -35.88
C ASP A 376 13.39 -10.54 -35.23
N LYS A 377 13.61 -11.47 -34.28
CA LYS A 377 12.52 -12.13 -33.55
C LYS A 377 11.54 -11.16 -32.88
N ASN A 378 12.06 -10.01 -32.45
CA ASN A 378 11.26 -8.96 -31.81
C ASN A 378 10.46 -8.11 -32.82
N GLY A 379 10.53 -8.41 -34.12
CA GLY A 379 9.85 -7.69 -35.19
C GLY A 379 10.57 -6.42 -35.66
N ASN A 380 11.74 -6.11 -35.11
CA ASN A 380 12.54 -4.94 -35.45
C ASN A 380 13.41 -5.19 -36.68
N ASP A 381 13.51 -4.19 -37.57
CA ASP A 381 14.40 -4.21 -38.73
C ASP A 381 15.88 -3.99 -38.33
N ILE A 382 16.11 -3.17 -37.29
CA ILE A 382 17.43 -2.80 -36.80
C ILE A 382 17.82 -3.69 -35.61
N ARG A 383 18.97 -4.34 -35.72
CA ARG A 383 19.63 -5.05 -34.63
C ARG A 383 20.51 -4.10 -33.85
N GLU A 384 20.35 -4.07 -32.54
CA GLU A 384 21.16 -3.24 -31.65
C GLU A 384 22.09 -4.12 -30.82
N ARG A 385 23.28 -3.60 -30.49
CA ARG A 385 24.13 -4.25 -29.49
C ARG A 385 23.41 -4.27 -28.13
N ILE A 386 23.36 -5.43 -27.51
CA ILE A 386 22.78 -5.64 -26.19
C ILE A 386 23.88 -5.33 -25.17
N LEU A 387 23.63 -4.34 -24.31
CA LEU A 387 24.53 -3.99 -23.22
C LEU A 387 24.30 -4.96 -22.05
N LEU A 388 25.31 -5.75 -21.73
CA LEU A 388 25.29 -6.67 -20.60
C LEU A 388 26.17 -6.10 -19.49
N CYS A 389 25.59 -5.80 -18.34
CA CYS A 389 26.30 -5.38 -17.13
C CYS A 389 26.78 -6.60 -16.31
N ASP A 390 27.49 -6.35 -15.21
CA ASP A 390 28.05 -7.40 -14.35
C ASP A 390 26.99 -8.36 -13.77
N GLY A 391 26.95 -9.55 -14.35
CA GLY A 391 26.01 -10.63 -14.06
C GLY A 391 24.59 -10.42 -14.57
N ASP A 392 24.44 -9.56 -15.57
CA ASP A 392 23.43 -9.76 -16.60
C ASP A 392 23.94 -10.76 -17.63
N GLY A 393 23.01 -11.39 -18.34
CA GLY A 393 23.32 -12.29 -19.44
C GLY A 393 22.11 -12.58 -20.30
N ILE A 394 22.38 -13.16 -21.46
CA ILE A 394 21.37 -13.58 -22.43
C ILE A 394 21.64 -15.01 -22.90
N TYR A 395 20.58 -15.70 -23.27
CA TYR A 395 20.68 -16.98 -23.97
C TYR A 395 20.66 -16.73 -25.48
N VAL A 396 21.67 -17.24 -26.17
CA VAL A 396 21.83 -17.12 -27.62
C VAL A 396 21.82 -18.52 -28.21
N ARG A 397 20.99 -18.71 -29.24
CA ARG A 397 20.96 -19.92 -30.05
C ARG A 397 21.51 -19.61 -31.44
N ASP A 398 22.41 -20.45 -31.89
CA ASP A 398 22.85 -20.47 -33.28
C ASP A 398 21.86 -21.32 -34.11
N LYS A 399 21.29 -20.73 -35.16
CA LYS A 399 20.34 -21.38 -36.07
C LYS A 399 20.98 -22.48 -36.92
N THR A 400 22.28 -22.39 -37.20
CA THR A 400 22.98 -23.38 -38.04
C THR A 400 23.34 -24.62 -37.24
N THR A 401 23.95 -24.45 -36.06
CA THR A 401 24.39 -25.56 -35.21
C THR A 401 23.32 -26.03 -34.23
N GLY A 402 22.29 -25.20 -33.96
CA GLY A 402 21.28 -25.45 -32.95
C GLY A 402 21.77 -25.27 -31.51
N VAL A 403 23.06 -24.97 -31.30
CA VAL A 403 23.68 -24.87 -29.98
C VAL A 403 23.18 -23.63 -29.26
N VAL A 404 22.65 -23.83 -28.07
CA VAL A 404 22.28 -22.76 -27.13
C VAL A 404 23.40 -22.56 -26.12
N ARG A 405 23.82 -21.31 -25.93
CA ARG A 405 24.82 -20.91 -24.93
C ARG A 405 24.41 -19.65 -24.19
N THR A 406 25.01 -19.44 -23.02
CA THR A 406 24.88 -18.23 -22.24
C THR A 406 25.99 -17.24 -22.59
N VAL A 407 25.63 -15.97 -22.75
CA VAL A 407 26.57 -14.86 -22.87
C VAL A 407 26.37 -13.96 -21.65
N THR A 408 27.40 -13.81 -20.82
CA THR A 408 27.38 -13.01 -19.59
C THR A 408 28.16 -11.72 -19.77
N GLY A 409 27.75 -10.65 -19.08
CA GLY A 409 28.49 -9.38 -19.03
C GLY A 409 29.76 -9.44 -18.16
N PRO A 410 30.56 -8.36 -18.12
CA PRO A 410 30.32 -7.07 -18.76
C PRO A 410 30.76 -7.08 -20.24
N ALA A 411 29.81 -6.94 -21.16
CA ALA A 411 30.09 -6.92 -22.60
C ALA A 411 28.96 -6.24 -23.38
N ALA A 412 29.31 -5.55 -24.47
CA ALA A 412 28.35 -5.11 -25.46
C ALA A 412 28.26 -6.18 -26.56
N TYR A 413 27.23 -7.03 -26.49
CA TYR A 413 27.09 -8.18 -27.38
C TYR A 413 26.13 -7.89 -28.53
N MET A 414 26.56 -8.12 -29.76
CA MET A 414 25.69 -8.05 -30.94
C MET A 414 25.45 -9.46 -31.46
N LEU A 415 24.19 -9.80 -31.73
CA LEU A 415 23.81 -11.10 -32.29
C LEU A 415 24.45 -11.27 -33.67
N GLY A 416 25.16 -12.38 -33.87
CA GLY A 416 25.71 -12.76 -35.17
C GLY A 416 24.64 -13.03 -36.23
N VAL A 417 25.09 -13.29 -37.47
CA VAL A 417 24.21 -13.50 -38.64
C VAL A 417 23.18 -14.60 -38.38
N HIS A 418 23.64 -15.76 -37.91
CA HIS A 418 22.81 -16.92 -37.63
C HIS A 418 22.39 -17.04 -36.17
N GLU A 419 22.65 -16.03 -35.36
CA GLU A 419 22.30 -16.04 -33.95
C GLU A 419 20.92 -15.42 -33.72
N GLU A 420 20.21 -15.98 -32.75
CA GLU A 420 18.94 -15.47 -32.27
C GLU A 420 18.88 -15.58 -30.74
N LEU A 421 18.04 -14.74 -30.13
CA LEU A 421 17.71 -14.86 -28.72
C LEU A 421 16.89 -16.15 -28.48
N TRP A 422 17.29 -16.92 -27.48
CA TRP A 422 16.62 -18.16 -27.09
C TRP A 422 15.89 -17.98 -25.76
N GLU A 423 14.65 -18.45 -25.70
CA GLU A 423 13.83 -18.30 -24.51
C GLU A 423 13.88 -19.56 -23.66
N LYS A 424 14.25 -19.40 -22.39
CA LYS A 424 14.26 -20.50 -21.42
C LYS A 424 12.94 -20.53 -20.67
N SER A 425 12.11 -21.53 -20.96
CA SER A 425 10.92 -21.84 -20.17
C SER A 425 11.31 -22.48 -18.84
N LEU A 426 10.63 -22.07 -17.76
CA LEU A 426 10.81 -22.65 -16.43
C LEU A 426 9.47 -23.21 -15.92
N PRO A 427 9.49 -24.21 -15.02
CA PRO A 427 8.28 -24.64 -14.32
C PRO A 427 7.63 -23.48 -13.54
N PRO A 428 6.29 -23.43 -13.45
CA PRO A 428 5.58 -22.33 -12.79
C PRO A 428 5.96 -22.17 -11.32
N ASP A 429 6.26 -23.27 -10.64
CA ASP A 429 6.74 -23.28 -9.25
C ASP A 429 8.06 -22.51 -9.08
N VAL A 430 8.99 -22.67 -10.03
CA VAL A 430 10.30 -22.02 -10.04
C VAL A 430 10.14 -20.53 -10.36
N GLU A 431 9.31 -20.20 -11.36
CA GLU A 431 9.03 -18.81 -11.71
C GLU A 431 8.41 -18.03 -10.54
N GLY A 432 7.45 -18.64 -9.84
CA GLY A 432 6.85 -18.06 -8.63
C GLY A 432 7.87 -17.88 -7.49
N CYS A 433 8.87 -18.74 -7.37
CA CYS A 433 9.95 -18.55 -6.40
C CYS A 433 10.92 -17.41 -6.79
N LEU A 434 11.27 -17.30 -8.08
CA LEU A 434 12.14 -16.23 -8.59
C LEU A 434 11.48 -14.85 -8.47
N GLN A 435 10.18 -14.76 -8.75
CA GLN A 435 9.42 -13.51 -8.61
C GLN A 435 9.38 -13.01 -7.15
N ARG A 436 9.23 -13.92 -6.17
CA ARG A 436 9.26 -13.57 -4.75
C ARG A 436 10.57 -12.88 -4.32
N GLN A 437 11.69 -13.19 -4.97
CA GLN A 437 12.98 -12.56 -4.68
C GLN A 437 13.16 -11.16 -5.31
N LEU A 438 12.48 -10.89 -6.42
CA LEU A 438 12.56 -9.60 -7.13
C LEU A 438 11.79 -8.48 -6.40
N SER A 439 10.88 -8.83 -5.49
CA SER A 439 10.19 -7.90 -4.60
C SER A 439 11.19 -7.27 -3.60
N PRO A 440 11.37 -5.93 -3.56
CA PRO A 440 12.34 -5.26 -2.68
C PRO A 440 11.98 -5.30 -1.19
N MET A 441 10.88 -5.95 -0.82
CA MET A 441 10.37 -6.01 0.54
C MET A 441 10.72 -7.38 1.12
N GLU A 442 11.54 -7.36 2.16
CA GLU A 442 11.78 -8.45 3.11
C GLU A 442 12.88 -9.45 2.74
N GLY A 443 14.11 -9.05 3.09
CA GLY A 443 14.99 -9.98 3.77
C GLY A 443 14.32 -10.42 5.09
N HIS A 444 14.49 -11.70 5.42
CA HIS A 444 13.86 -12.47 6.50
C HIS A 444 12.64 -13.27 6.08
N ILE A 445 12.73 -14.57 6.36
CA ILE A 445 11.66 -15.56 6.32
C ILE A 445 10.52 -15.05 7.22
N ALA A 446 9.58 -14.31 6.64
CA ALA A 446 8.25 -14.10 7.20
C ALA A 446 7.30 -14.99 6.39
N ALA A 447 7.20 -16.24 6.82
CA ALA A 447 6.10 -17.10 6.40
C ALA A 447 4.79 -16.44 6.85
N GLY A 448 3.93 -16.02 5.92
CA GLY A 448 2.60 -15.53 6.28
C GLY A 448 1.95 -14.45 5.43
N GLN A 449 2.31 -14.27 4.17
CA GLN A 449 1.42 -13.56 3.25
C GLN A 449 0.87 -14.57 2.24
N GLY A 450 -0.46 -14.67 2.17
CA GLY A 450 -1.18 -15.41 1.12
C GLY A 450 -0.80 -14.90 -0.27
N PRO A 451 -1.49 -15.33 -1.35
CA PRO A 451 -1.17 -14.87 -2.70
C PRO A 451 -1.38 -13.36 -2.78
N VAL A 452 -0.32 -12.59 -2.49
CA VAL A 452 -0.22 -11.18 -2.80
C VAL A 452 -0.43 -11.12 -4.30
N LEU A 453 -1.45 -10.38 -4.72
CA LEU A 453 -1.69 -10.05 -6.11
C LEU A 453 -0.40 -9.47 -6.67
N VAL A 454 0.39 -10.32 -7.32
CA VAL A 454 1.65 -9.95 -7.95
C VAL A 454 1.30 -8.87 -8.97
N PRO A 455 1.89 -7.66 -8.91
CA PRO A 455 1.71 -6.71 -9.98
C PRO A 455 2.16 -7.39 -11.28
N ARG A 456 1.25 -7.50 -12.25
CA ARG A 456 1.44 -8.15 -13.57
C ARG A 456 2.61 -7.62 -14.41
N ASN A 457 3.41 -6.68 -13.89
CA ASN A 457 4.37 -5.88 -14.63
C ASN A 457 5.84 -6.29 -14.46
N LEU A 458 6.14 -7.38 -13.76
CA LEU A 458 7.49 -7.95 -13.67
C LEU A 458 7.55 -9.32 -14.38
N VAL A 459 7.06 -9.38 -15.61
CA VAL A 459 7.27 -10.54 -16.48
C VAL A 459 8.74 -10.60 -16.84
N ARG A 460 9.43 -11.63 -16.36
CA ARG A 460 10.83 -11.91 -16.73
C ARG A 460 10.92 -12.04 -18.25
N SER A 461 11.86 -11.33 -18.87
CA SER A 461 12.24 -11.60 -20.27
C SER A 461 12.85 -13.00 -20.37
N ALA A 462 12.18 -13.92 -21.04
CA ALA A 462 12.56 -15.34 -21.07
C ALA A 462 13.94 -15.60 -21.70
N TYR A 463 14.41 -14.69 -22.55
CA TYR A 463 15.74 -14.73 -23.18
C TYR A 463 16.88 -14.21 -22.31
N LYS A 464 16.59 -13.50 -21.20
CA LYS A 464 17.63 -13.12 -20.23
C LYS A 464 18.00 -14.33 -19.37
N THR A 465 19.28 -14.44 -19.05
CA THR A 465 19.78 -15.48 -18.15
C THR A 465 19.06 -15.43 -16.83
N VAL A 466 18.73 -16.60 -16.29
CA VAL A 466 18.14 -16.68 -14.96
C VAL A 466 19.27 -16.41 -13.98
N VAL A 467 19.11 -15.38 -13.17
CA VAL A 467 20.08 -15.01 -12.15
C VAL A 467 19.40 -15.15 -10.79
N TYR A 468 20.02 -15.91 -9.90
CA TYR A 468 19.50 -16.15 -8.56
C TYR A 468 20.56 -15.81 -7.53
N LYS A 469 20.22 -14.95 -6.56
CA LYS A 469 21.11 -14.63 -5.45
C LYS A 469 20.81 -15.62 -4.32
N VAL A 470 21.75 -16.49 -3.99
CA VAL A 470 21.52 -17.47 -2.92
C VAL A 470 21.62 -16.71 -1.57
N PRO A 471 20.60 -16.74 -0.70
CA PRO A 471 20.65 -16.03 0.58
C PRO A 471 21.79 -16.52 1.49
N HIS A 472 22.22 -15.69 2.45
CA HIS A 472 23.23 -16.11 3.43
C HIS A 472 22.82 -17.40 4.17
N ARG A 473 23.81 -18.25 4.46
CA ARG A 473 23.62 -19.53 5.17
C ARG A 473 22.58 -20.44 4.48
N SER A 474 22.53 -20.39 3.16
CA SER A 474 21.71 -21.30 2.38
C SER A 474 22.53 -21.95 1.28
N VAL A 475 22.00 -23.03 0.75
CA VAL A 475 22.59 -23.75 -0.37
C VAL A 475 21.52 -23.99 -1.43
N THR A 476 21.90 -23.85 -2.68
CA THR A 476 21.07 -24.19 -3.84
C THR A 476 21.75 -25.29 -4.63
N GLN A 477 20.96 -26.24 -5.12
CA GLN A 477 21.43 -27.29 -6.01
C GLN A 477 20.90 -27.07 -7.41
N LEU A 478 21.80 -27.15 -8.39
CA LEU A 478 21.49 -27.11 -9.81
C LEU A 478 21.82 -28.45 -10.45
N TYR A 479 20.94 -28.90 -11.34
CA TYR A 479 21.13 -30.09 -12.16
C TYR A 479 21.28 -29.68 -13.62
N ASN A 480 22.40 -30.02 -14.25
CA ASN A 480 22.62 -29.80 -15.68
C ASN A 480 22.26 -31.07 -16.46
N TYR A 481 21.21 -31.03 -17.27
CA TYR A 481 20.73 -32.18 -18.04
C TYR A 481 21.61 -32.53 -19.23
N ARG A 482 22.38 -31.58 -19.77
CA ARG A 482 23.33 -31.86 -20.86
C ARG A 482 24.54 -32.62 -20.34
N THR A 483 25.10 -32.21 -19.20
CA THR A 483 26.30 -32.84 -18.64
C THR A 483 26.00 -33.95 -17.62
N MET A 484 24.74 -34.11 -17.20
CA MET A 484 24.30 -35.02 -16.13
C MET A 484 25.05 -34.82 -14.81
N LYS A 485 25.35 -33.56 -14.45
CA LYS A 485 26.13 -33.20 -13.25
C LYS A 485 25.32 -32.28 -12.34
N THR A 486 25.45 -32.48 -11.03
CA THR A 486 24.92 -31.58 -10.01
C THR A 486 26.03 -30.71 -9.45
N ARG A 487 25.79 -29.40 -9.41
CA ARG A 487 26.63 -28.44 -8.68
C ARG A 487 25.84 -27.79 -7.56
N THR A 488 26.50 -27.61 -6.41
CA THR A 488 25.94 -26.97 -5.22
C THR A 488 26.57 -25.62 -5.04
N ILE A 489 25.76 -24.61 -4.70
CA ILE A 489 26.21 -23.23 -4.59
C ILE A 489 25.76 -22.71 -3.24
N PHE A 490 26.73 -22.22 -2.46
CA PHE A 490 26.48 -21.66 -1.14
C PHE A 490 26.25 -20.15 -1.23
N GLY A 491 25.30 -19.65 -0.46
CA GLY A 491 25.10 -18.20 -0.32
C GLY A 491 26.22 -17.54 0.49
N PRO A 492 26.53 -16.26 0.24
CA PRO A 492 25.73 -15.27 -0.49
C PRO A 492 25.97 -15.21 -2.01
N ASP A 493 26.60 -16.22 -2.60
CA ASP A 493 26.98 -16.17 -4.01
C ASP A 493 25.76 -16.10 -4.94
N ARG A 494 25.99 -15.50 -6.10
CA ARG A 494 24.99 -15.37 -7.17
C ARG A 494 25.26 -16.42 -8.22
N VAL A 495 24.20 -17.09 -8.67
CA VAL A 495 24.28 -18.05 -9.76
C VAL A 495 23.56 -17.57 -11.00
N THR A 496 24.18 -17.80 -12.15
CA THR A 496 23.58 -17.71 -13.47
C THR A 496 23.32 -19.13 -13.99
N LEU A 497 22.10 -19.41 -14.44
CA LEU A 497 21.79 -20.72 -15.01
C LEU A 497 22.28 -20.82 -16.45
N GLU A 498 22.86 -21.96 -16.77
CA GLU A 498 23.10 -22.39 -18.14
C GLU A 498 21.79 -22.82 -18.83
N PRO A 499 21.75 -22.98 -20.17
CA PRO A 499 20.51 -23.28 -20.88
C PRO A 499 19.84 -24.57 -20.40
N ASP A 500 20.62 -25.63 -20.22
CA ASP A 500 20.15 -26.97 -19.84
C ASP A 500 20.23 -27.24 -18.32
N GLU A 501 20.42 -26.20 -17.50
CA GLU A 501 20.41 -26.30 -16.03
C GLU A 501 19.04 -26.03 -15.42
N GLU A 502 18.65 -26.78 -14.40
CA GLU A 502 17.44 -26.49 -13.62
C GLU A 502 17.73 -26.48 -12.12
N PHE A 503 16.87 -25.77 -11.38
CA PHE A 503 16.89 -25.77 -9.92
C PHE A 503 16.29 -27.06 -9.37
N THR A 504 16.95 -27.61 -8.36
CA THR A 504 16.31 -28.62 -7.49
C THR A 504 15.39 -27.89 -6.52
N VAL A 505 14.08 -28.05 -6.69
CA VAL A 505 13.06 -27.40 -5.86
C VAL A 505 12.90 -28.18 -4.55
N VAL A 506 13.06 -27.49 -3.43
CA VAL A 506 12.82 -28.03 -2.09
C VAL A 506 11.35 -27.79 -1.72
N LYS A 507 10.65 -28.84 -1.29
CA LYS A 507 9.24 -28.77 -0.90
C LYS A 507 9.13 -29.01 0.61
N LEU A 508 8.79 -27.96 1.35
CA LEU A 508 8.78 -27.99 2.82
C LEU A 508 7.36 -27.92 3.37
N SER A 509 7.07 -28.76 4.35
CA SER A 509 5.86 -28.71 5.17
C SER A 509 6.01 -27.69 6.29
N LEU A 510 5.68 -26.44 5.99
CA LEU A 510 5.63 -25.36 6.99
C LEU A 510 4.19 -25.13 7.45
N PRO A 511 3.98 -24.73 8.73
CA PRO A 511 2.66 -24.41 9.22
C PRO A 511 2.09 -23.16 8.55
N SER A 512 0.77 -23.13 8.32
CA SER A 512 0.07 -21.93 7.88
C SER A 512 -0.03 -20.91 9.01
N SER A 513 0.58 -19.74 8.82
CA SER A 513 0.34 -18.57 9.66
C SER A 513 -0.78 -17.74 9.04
N ASP A 514 -2.01 -17.92 9.49
CA ASP A 514 -3.04 -16.92 9.26
C ASP A 514 -2.71 -15.69 10.13
N GLY A 515 -2.56 -14.52 9.50
CA GLY A 515 -2.13 -13.26 10.13
C GLY A 515 -3.06 -12.72 11.23
N THR A 516 -4.10 -13.45 11.61
CA THR A 516 -5.08 -13.10 12.63
C THR A 516 -4.62 -13.39 14.06
N SER A 517 -3.63 -14.28 14.27
CA SER A 517 -3.02 -14.51 15.60
C SER A 517 -1.67 -15.23 15.50
N PRO A 518 -0.53 -14.57 15.80
CA PRO A 518 0.80 -15.16 15.66
C PRO A 518 1.10 -16.31 16.64
N ALA A 519 0.27 -16.50 17.68
CA ALA A 519 0.50 -17.49 18.72
C ALA A 519 -0.08 -18.88 18.40
N LYS A 520 -1.14 -18.98 17.59
CA LYS A 520 -1.82 -20.25 17.30
C LYS A 520 -1.41 -20.77 15.92
N CYS A 521 -0.52 -21.75 15.94
CA CYS A 521 -0.13 -22.50 14.76
C CYS A 521 -1.28 -23.44 14.32
N GLN A 522 -1.52 -23.62 13.02
CA GLN A 522 -2.50 -24.57 12.49
C GLN A 522 -1.83 -25.91 12.10
N SER A 523 -2.64 -26.93 11.80
CA SER A 523 -2.15 -28.25 11.38
C SER A 523 -1.27 -28.15 10.13
N LYS A 524 -0.14 -28.86 10.13
CA LYS A 524 0.81 -28.88 9.01
C LYS A 524 0.18 -29.52 7.77
N GLU A 525 0.14 -28.78 6.68
CA GLU A 525 -0.20 -29.30 5.35
C GLU A 525 1.07 -29.79 4.66
N SER A 526 1.04 -31.01 4.13
CA SER A 526 2.19 -31.63 3.47
C SER A 526 2.60 -30.86 2.20
N SER A 527 3.89 -30.49 2.10
CA SER A 527 4.53 -29.95 0.90
C SER A 527 3.95 -28.63 0.36
N ARG A 528 3.56 -27.71 1.26
CA ARG A 528 2.95 -26.42 0.88
C ARG A 528 3.93 -25.40 0.30
N VAL A 529 5.18 -25.36 0.78
CA VAL A 529 6.14 -24.29 0.43
C VAL A 529 7.21 -24.80 -0.52
N ASN A 530 7.20 -24.28 -1.75
CA ASN A 530 8.27 -24.47 -2.71
C ASN A 530 9.36 -23.41 -2.50
N ALA A 531 10.62 -23.84 -2.40
CA ALA A 531 11.81 -23.02 -2.26
C ALA A 531 12.92 -23.46 -3.21
N LEU A 532 13.78 -22.52 -3.65
CA LEU A 532 14.93 -22.77 -4.55
C LEU A 532 16.26 -22.96 -3.81
N HIS A 533 16.27 -22.71 -2.50
CA HIS A 533 17.42 -22.91 -1.64
C HIS A 533 16.98 -23.64 -0.38
N LEU A 534 17.91 -24.37 0.20
CA LEU A 534 17.79 -24.95 1.52
C LEU A 534 18.51 -24.04 2.51
N PHE A 535 17.80 -23.56 3.52
CA PHE A 535 18.40 -22.79 4.61
C PHE A 535 19.14 -23.73 5.58
N LEU A 536 20.43 -23.49 5.80
CA LEU A 536 21.29 -24.34 6.63
C LEU A 536 21.16 -24.03 8.13
N GLY A 537 20.45 -22.96 8.52
CA GLY A 537 20.25 -22.61 9.92
C GLY A 537 21.32 -21.68 10.51
N PRO A 538 21.29 -21.41 11.82
CA PRO A 538 20.31 -21.90 12.78
C PRO A 538 18.92 -21.27 12.56
N SER A 539 17.87 -22.06 12.78
CA SER A 539 16.47 -21.63 12.71
C SER A 539 15.62 -22.38 13.73
N ASN A 540 14.38 -21.94 13.88
CA ASN A 540 13.38 -22.61 14.72
C ASN A 540 12.22 -23.09 13.85
N VAL A 541 11.73 -24.30 14.11
CA VAL A 541 10.51 -24.85 13.53
C VAL A 541 9.49 -25.07 14.62
N THR A 542 8.26 -24.63 14.39
CA THR A 542 7.14 -24.88 15.29
C THR A 542 6.33 -26.11 14.84
N ASP A 543 5.78 -26.80 15.83
CA ASP A 543 5.01 -28.02 15.64
C ASP A 543 3.89 -28.12 16.66
N ILE A 544 2.80 -28.80 16.30
CA ILE A 544 1.72 -29.11 17.23
C ILE A 544 1.59 -30.62 17.33
N VAL A 545 1.87 -31.14 18.52
CA VAL A 545 1.78 -32.56 18.82
C VAL A 545 0.58 -32.78 19.73
N HIS A 546 -0.41 -33.50 19.21
CA HIS A 546 -1.51 -34.04 20.02
C HIS A 546 -1.02 -35.27 20.78
N VAL A 547 -1.17 -35.24 22.09
CA VAL A 547 -0.76 -36.30 23.02
C VAL A 547 -1.89 -36.65 23.96
N GLU A 548 -1.86 -37.88 24.45
CA GLU A 548 -2.76 -38.38 25.48
C GLU A 548 -1.92 -38.92 26.63
N THR A 549 -2.25 -38.52 27.85
CA THR A 549 -1.57 -39.01 29.07
C THR A 549 -2.16 -40.35 29.52
N ARG A 550 -1.50 -41.05 30.45
CA ARG A 550 -1.98 -42.34 30.99
C ARG A 550 -3.39 -42.26 31.59
N ASP A 551 -3.76 -41.11 32.13
CA ASP A 551 -5.08 -40.86 32.75
C ASP A 551 -6.09 -40.30 31.73
N HIS A 552 -5.83 -40.47 30.43
CA HIS A 552 -6.67 -40.04 29.30
C HIS A 552 -6.90 -38.52 29.17
N ALA A 553 -6.03 -37.70 29.78
CA ALA A 553 -6.06 -36.26 29.52
C ALA A 553 -5.44 -35.98 28.13
N GLN A 554 -6.25 -35.40 27.24
CA GLN A 554 -5.84 -35.01 25.89
C GLN A 554 -5.25 -33.60 25.88
N LEU A 555 -4.04 -33.48 25.37
CA LEU A 555 -3.28 -32.23 25.32
C LEU A 555 -2.84 -31.93 23.89
N ALA A 556 -2.84 -30.66 23.53
CA ALA A 556 -2.14 -30.14 22.35
C ALA A 556 -0.89 -29.41 22.84
N LEU A 557 0.27 -29.93 22.47
CA LEU A 557 1.57 -29.34 22.78
C LEU A 557 2.07 -28.58 21.57
N GLN A 558 2.21 -27.26 21.69
CA GLN A 558 2.90 -26.46 20.70
C GLN A 558 4.39 -26.42 21.07
N LEU A 559 5.20 -27.07 20.25
CA LEU A 559 6.62 -27.24 20.44
C LEU A 559 7.39 -26.40 19.43
N CYS A 560 8.56 -25.95 19.85
CA CYS A 560 9.51 -25.22 19.03
C CYS A 560 10.83 -25.99 19.07
N TYR A 561 11.34 -26.37 17.91
CA TYR A 561 12.59 -27.08 17.77
C TYR A 561 13.63 -26.12 17.22
N ALA A 562 14.72 -25.90 17.94
CA ALA A 562 15.88 -25.19 17.39
C ALA A 562 16.74 -26.18 16.61
N TRP A 563 17.10 -25.82 15.39
CA TRP A 563 17.79 -26.71 14.46
C TRP A 563 18.80 -25.98 13.58
N HIS A 564 19.76 -26.74 13.06
CA HIS A 564 20.67 -26.32 12.01
C HIS A 564 21.15 -27.56 11.22
N PHE A 565 21.75 -27.33 10.06
CA PHE A 565 22.46 -28.35 9.30
C PHE A 565 23.96 -28.28 9.63
N ASP A 566 24.53 -29.43 9.97
CA ASP A 566 25.97 -29.59 10.23
C ASP A 566 26.73 -29.71 8.89
N VAL A 567 26.87 -28.58 8.19
CA VAL A 567 27.55 -28.48 6.89
C VAL A 567 28.51 -27.29 6.90
N ALA A 568 29.79 -27.57 6.70
CA ALA A 568 30.80 -26.54 6.53
C ALA A 568 30.63 -25.82 5.18
N HIS A 569 30.89 -24.51 5.15
CA HIS A 569 30.84 -23.73 3.91
C HIS A 569 31.87 -24.24 2.91
N GLY A 570 31.42 -24.64 1.72
CA GLY A 570 32.28 -25.22 0.67
C GLY A 570 32.34 -26.75 0.63
N ASP A 571 31.72 -27.46 1.59
CA ASP A 571 31.62 -28.93 1.54
C ASP A 571 30.45 -29.37 0.64
N GLU A 572 30.74 -29.58 -0.65
CA GLU A 572 29.75 -30.01 -1.64
C GLU A 572 29.18 -31.40 -1.34
N ALA A 573 29.97 -32.31 -0.75
CA ALA A 573 29.54 -33.68 -0.48
C ALA A 573 28.51 -33.70 0.66
N ALA A 574 28.75 -32.94 1.72
CA ALA A 574 27.80 -32.78 2.82
C ALA A 574 26.55 -32.02 2.37
N ALA A 575 26.69 -30.94 1.58
CA ALA A 575 25.55 -30.20 1.05
C ALA A 575 24.65 -31.04 0.14
N ARG A 576 25.23 -31.94 -0.68
CA ARG A 576 24.45 -32.83 -1.55
C ARG A 576 23.56 -33.80 -0.73
N LYS A 577 24.01 -34.23 0.45
CA LYS A 577 23.20 -35.08 1.35
C LYS A 577 21.97 -34.33 1.87
N CYS A 578 22.05 -33.02 2.06
CA CYS A 578 20.92 -32.24 2.57
C CYS A 578 19.70 -32.26 1.64
N PHE A 579 19.93 -32.36 0.32
CA PHE A 579 18.87 -32.53 -0.69
C PHE A 579 18.43 -33.98 -0.89
N GLY A 580 19.03 -34.95 -0.17
CA GLY A 580 18.65 -36.36 -0.26
C GLY A 580 17.32 -36.68 0.43
N VAL A 581 16.83 -35.78 1.30
CA VAL A 581 15.53 -35.88 1.97
C VAL A 581 14.66 -34.73 1.46
N ASP A 582 13.56 -35.06 0.77
CA ASP A 582 12.68 -34.07 0.14
C ASP A 582 12.11 -33.06 1.15
N ASP A 583 11.53 -33.56 2.24
CA ASP A 583 10.92 -32.76 3.31
C ASP A 583 11.48 -33.14 4.68
N PHE A 584 12.64 -32.57 5.00
CA PHE A 584 13.31 -32.80 6.28
C PHE A 584 12.49 -32.32 7.49
N ILE A 585 11.63 -31.32 7.31
CA ILE A 585 10.81 -30.76 8.40
C ILE A 585 9.73 -31.76 8.78
N ALA A 586 9.01 -32.29 7.80
CA ALA A 586 7.96 -33.29 8.04
C ALA A 586 8.53 -34.55 8.68
N ASP A 587 9.67 -35.04 8.17
CA ASP A 587 10.32 -36.24 8.69
C ASP A 587 10.80 -36.04 10.15
N ALA A 588 11.49 -34.93 10.43
CA ALA A 588 11.94 -34.60 11.78
C ALA A 588 10.78 -34.44 12.76
N CYS A 589 9.73 -33.71 12.39
CA CYS A 589 8.57 -33.49 13.27
C CYS A 589 7.79 -34.78 13.50
N SER A 590 7.66 -35.65 12.48
CA SER A 590 7.00 -36.95 12.61
C SER A 590 7.72 -37.84 13.62
N LEU A 591 9.06 -37.92 13.51
CA LEU A 591 9.88 -38.70 14.45
C LEU A 591 9.77 -38.17 15.88
N ILE A 592 9.91 -36.86 16.05
CA ILE A 592 9.85 -36.19 17.36
C ILE A 592 8.46 -36.38 17.99
N ALA A 593 7.40 -36.15 17.23
CA ALA A 593 6.02 -36.34 17.67
C ALA A 593 5.77 -37.80 18.10
N GLY A 594 6.31 -38.78 17.37
CA GLY A 594 6.25 -40.19 17.74
C GLY A 594 6.89 -40.48 19.11
N ARG A 595 8.10 -39.96 19.35
CA ARG A 595 8.81 -40.11 20.63
C ARG A 595 8.06 -39.46 21.80
N ILE A 596 7.54 -38.25 21.59
CA ILE A 596 6.81 -37.51 22.62
C ILE A 596 5.50 -38.21 22.97
N ARG A 597 4.72 -38.67 21.98
CA ARG A 597 3.48 -39.41 22.23
C ARG A 597 3.74 -40.66 23.07
N ALA A 598 4.80 -41.42 22.75
CA ALA A 598 5.16 -42.62 23.50
C ALA A 598 5.53 -42.30 24.96
N ALA A 599 6.32 -41.24 25.20
CA ALA A 599 6.73 -40.85 26.55
C ALA A 599 5.55 -40.33 27.39
N VAL A 600 4.71 -39.45 26.82
CA VAL A 600 3.58 -38.83 27.55
C VAL A 600 2.50 -39.85 27.90
N ALA A 601 2.23 -40.82 27.01
CA ALA A 601 1.26 -41.88 27.27
C ALA A 601 1.61 -42.75 28.49
N SER A 602 2.88 -42.80 28.89
CA SER A 602 3.33 -43.57 30.05
C SER A 602 3.12 -42.85 31.39
N LEU A 603 2.89 -41.54 31.38
CA LEU A 603 2.85 -40.71 32.60
C LEU A 603 1.43 -40.17 32.90
N PRO A 604 1.08 -40.04 34.19
CA PRO A 604 -0.15 -39.36 34.59
C PRO A 604 -0.06 -37.85 34.35
N PHE A 605 -1.21 -37.19 34.16
CA PHE A 605 -1.27 -35.76 33.77
C PHE A 605 -0.52 -34.84 34.74
N GLN A 606 -0.71 -35.02 36.05
CA GLN A 606 -0.10 -34.16 37.07
C GLN A 606 1.43 -34.25 37.10
N GLN A 607 1.98 -35.44 36.86
CA GLN A 607 3.43 -35.65 36.83
C GLN A 607 4.02 -35.02 35.57
N PHE A 608 3.37 -35.21 34.43
CA PHE A 608 3.75 -34.55 33.19
C PHE A 608 3.66 -33.02 33.32
N HIS A 609 2.58 -32.47 33.87
CA HIS A 609 2.42 -31.03 34.05
C HIS A 609 3.53 -30.40 34.94
N LYS A 610 4.00 -31.11 35.98
CA LYS A 610 5.07 -30.63 36.85
C LYS A 610 6.48 -30.75 36.24
N SER A 611 6.70 -31.69 35.33
CA SER A 611 8.03 -32.05 34.81
C SER A 611 8.12 -32.07 33.29
N SER A 612 7.21 -31.37 32.61
CA SER A 612 7.01 -31.41 31.16
C SER A 612 8.29 -31.18 30.38
N VAL A 613 9.07 -30.15 30.76
CA VAL A 613 10.34 -29.81 30.10
C VAL A 613 11.33 -30.97 30.14
N LYS A 614 11.54 -31.58 31.31
CA LYS A 614 12.47 -32.69 31.48
C LYS A 614 12.02 -33.93 30.71
N VAL A 615 10.73 -34.25 30.77
CA VAL A 615 10.13 -35.40 30.06
C VAL A 615 10.29 -35.23 28.55
N LEU A 616 10.02 -34.04 28.02
CA LEU A 616 10.12 -33.77 26.58
C LEU A 616 11.56 -33.82 26.10
N GLN A 617 12.50 -33.21 26.83
CA GLN A 617 13.93 -33.28 26.47
C GLN A 617 14.44 -34.74 26.47
N GLN A 618 14.09 -35.53 27.50
CA GLN A 618 14.45 -36.95 27.55
C GLN A 618 13.80 -37.77 26.43
N ALA A 619 12.55 -37.47 26.08
CA ALA A 619 11.84 -38.15 25.00
C ALA A 619 12.48 -37.86 23.63
N VAL A 620 12.84 -36.60 23.36
CA VAL A 620 13.38 -36.19 22.06
C VAL A 620 14.84 -36.59 21.90
N PHE A 621 15.69 -36.24 22.86
CA PHE A 621 17.14 -36.48 22.75
C PHE A 621 17.56 -37.87 23.21
N GLY A 622 16.71 -38.57 23.98
CA GLY A 622 17.11 -39.81 24.66
C GLY A 622 17.94 -39.53 25.92
N ILE A 623 18.27 -40.60 26.63
CA ILE A 623 18.99 -40.54 27.91
C ILE A 623 20.43 -41.00 27.68
N ASN A 624 21.40 -40.24 28.20
CA ASN A 624 22.79 -40.67 28.19
C ASN A 624 22.97 -41.84 29.18
N PRO A 625 23.44 -43.02 28.72
CA PRO A 625 23.54 -44.22 29.56
C PRO A 625 24.52 -44.09 30.73
N VAL A 626 25.44 -43.11 30.70
CA VAL A 626 26.48 -42.93 31.73
C VAL A 626 26.03 -42.00 32.86
N ASN A 627 25.37 -40.89 32.52
CA ASN A 627 25.04 -39.83 33.48
C ASN A 627 23.54 -39.74 33.82
N GLY A 628 22.66 -40.39 33.04
CA GLY A 628 21.20 -40.32 33.24
C GLY A 628 20.56 -38.99 32.81
N ASP A 629 21.35 -38.03 32.33
CA ASP A 629 20.90 -36.75 31.78
C ASP A 629 20.49 -36.89 30.31
N PRO A 630 19.60 -36.00 29.79
CA PRO A 630 19.24 -35.99 28.37
C PRO A 630 20.47 -35.74 27.49
N MET A 631 20.54 -36.37 26.31
CA MET A 631 21.58 -36.05 25.33
C MET A 631 21.44 -34.59 24.85
N SER A 632 22.56 -34.02 24.39
CA SER A 632 22.61 -32.60 24.01
C SER A 632 21.94 -32.28 22.68
N GLU A 633 21.87 -33.24 21.75
CA GLU A 633 21.36 -33.02 20.40
C GLU A 633 20.77 -34.29 19.78
N LEU A 634 19.89 -34.12 18.81
CA LEU A 634 19.33 -35.19 17.98
C LEU A 634 19.82 -35.00 16.54
N ARG A 635 20.66 -35.92 16.06
CA ARG A 635 21.24 -35.91 14.71
C ARG A 635 20.51 -36.86 13.76
N PHE A 636 20.28 -36.40 12.54
CA PHE A 636 19.76 -37.19 11.43
C PHE A 636 20.89 -37.42 10.41
N ASP A 637 21.41 -38.64 10.35
CA ASP A 637 22.59 -38.98 9.54
C ASP A 637 22.32 -38.92 8.02
N ALA A 638 21.06 -39.04 7.59
CA ALA A 638 20.68 -39.03 6.19
C ALA A 638 20.95 -37.68 5.49
N ASN A 639 20.75 -36.57 6.20
CA ASN A 639 20.81 -35.22 5.64
C ASN A 639 21.65 -34.22 6.48
N ASN A 640 22.35 -34.69 7.52
CA ASN A 640 23.10 -33.87 8.48
C ASN A 640 22.24 -32.82 9.21
N PHE A 641 20.94 -33.06 9.36
CA PHE A 641 20.05 -32.20 10.13
C PHE A 641 20.24 -32.46 11.63
N VAL A 642 20.39 -31.39 12.41
CA VAL A 642 20.62 -31.46 13.86
C VAL A 642 19.60 -30.60 14.59
N VAL A 643 18.91 -31.21 15.56
CA VAL A 643 18.04 -30.51 16.52
C VAL A 643 18.80 -30.33 17.82
N THR A 644 18.91 -29.09 18.28
CA THR A 644 19.73 -28.71 19.46
C THR A 644 18.90 -28.46 20.70
N SER A 645 17.66 -27.97 20.56
CA SER A 645 16.78 -27.74 21.71
C SER A 645 15.32 -27.95 21.35
N VAL A 646 14.52 -28.28 22.38
CA VAL A 646 13.07 -28.43 22.29
C VAL A 646 12.43 -27.58 23.38
N ASP A 647 11.67 -26.58 22.95
CA ASP A 647 10.98 -25.65 23.83
C ASP A 647 9.47 -25.83 23.72
N THR A 648 8.78 -25.83 24.86
CA THR A 648 7.31 -25.83 24.92
C THR A 648 6.80 -24.40 24.88
N HIS A 649 6.09 -24.02 23.82
CA HIS A 649 5.49 -22.69 23.71
C HIS A 649 4.14 -22.62 24.42
N THR A 650 3.25 -23.57 24.12
CA THR A 650 1.92 -23.65 24.72
C THR A 650 1.55 -25.10 25.01
N MET A 651 0.84 -25.31 26.11
CA MET A 651 0.23 -26.59 26.46
C MET A 651 -1.27 -26.34 26.68
N GLU A 652 -2.09 -26.75 25.71
CA GLU A 652 -3.53 -26.60 25.78
C GLU A 652 -4.18 -27.95 26.12
N VAL A 653 -5.03 -27.96 27.15
CA VAL A 653 -5.89 -29.12 27.42
C VAL A 653 -7.05 -29.07 26.45
N LEU A 654 -7.22 -30.10 25.61
CA LEU A 654 -8.25 -30.14 24.58
C LEU A 654 -9.65 -30.39 25.18
N ASP A 655 -9.72 -31.24 26.21
CA ASP A 655 -10.99 -31.54 26.88
C ASP A 655 -11.49 -30.35 27.72
N PRO A 656 -12.67 -29.78 27.42
CA PRO A 656 -13.22 -28.65 28.17
C PRO A 656 -13.54 -28.99 29.62
N ARG A 657 -13.94 -30.24 29.92
CA ARG A 657 -14.29 -30.64 31.30
C ARG A 657 -13.07 -30.62 32.21
N THR A 658 -11.95 -31.17 31.72
CA THR A 658 -10.68 -31.14 32.44
C THR A 658 -10.19 -29.70 32.65
N ARG A 659 -10.37 -28.82 31.66
CA ARG A 659 -10.03 -27.39 31.77
C ARG A 659 -10.84 -26.67 32.85
N GLU A 660 -12.15 -26.88 32.90
CA GLU A 660 -13.00 -26.34 33.96
C GLU A 660 -12.61 -26.88 35.34
N GLY A 661 -12.24 -28.17 35.42
CA GLY A 661 -11.72 -28.79 36.64
C GLY A 661 -10.46 -28.09 37.17
N LEU A 662 -9.52 -27.78 36.27
CA LEU A 662 -8.30 -27.04 36.62
C LEU A 662 -8.61 -25.61 37.07
N GLN A 663 -9.52 -24.90 36.38
CA GLN A 663 -9.92 -23.55 36.78
C GLN A 663 -10.55 -23.52 38.18
N LYS A 664 -11.40 -24.50 38.51
CA LYS A 664 -11.96 -24.66 39.87
C LYS A 664 -10.87 -24.91 40.91
N SER A 665 -9.89 -25.76 40.59
CA SER A 665 -8.75 -26.03 41.48
C SER A 665 -7.93 -24.77 41.76
N VAL A 666 -7.65 -23.95 40.74
CA VAL A 666 -6.94 -22.66 40.90
C VAL A 666 -7.76 -21.69 41.76
N LYS A 667 -9.07 -21.60 41.54
CA LYS A 667 -9.96 -20.75 42.36
C LYS A 667 -9.89 -21.13 43.85
N ILE A 668 -10.00 -22.42 44.16
CA ILE A 668 -9.90 -22.93 45.53
C ILE A 668 -8.52 -22.62 46.13
N ALA A 669 -7.44 -22.76 45.36
CA ALA A 669 -6.09 -22.45 45.84
C ALA A 669 -5.92 -20.96 46.20
N ILE A 670 -6.48 -20.05 45.39
CA ILE A 670 -6.49 -18.61 45.68
C ILE A 670 -7.31 -18.34 46.94
N GLU A 671 -8.50 -18.92 47.05
CA GLU A 671 -9.39 -18.78 48.21
C GLU A 671 -8.70 -19.21 49.51
N MET A 672 -8.03 -20.37 49.49
CA MET A 672 -7.22 -20.85 50.62
C MET A 672 -6.09 -19.89 50.98
N SER A 673 -5.36 -19.36 49.98
CA SER A 673 -4.30 -18.38 50.22
C SER A 673 -4.84 -17.08 50.83
N THR A 674 -5.98 -16.60 50.35
CA THR A 674 -6.62 -15.39 50.89
C THR A 674 -7.12 -15.60 52.31
N GLN A 675 -7.73 -16.76 52.59
CA GLN A 675 -8.20 -17.10 53.94
C GLN A 675 -7.04 -17.28 54.92
N ALA A 676 -5.93 -17.87 54.47
CA ALA A 676 -4.71 -17.97 55.28
C ALA A 676 -4.13 -16.59 55.59
N GLN A 677 -4.09 -15.69 54.61
CA GLN A 677 -3.63 -14.31 54.80
C GLN A 677 -4.56 -13.53 55.74
N GLU A 678 -5.87 -13.67 55.59
CA GLU A 678 -6.87 -13.06 56.48
C GLU A 678 -6.71 -13.55 57.92
N SER A 679 -6.61 -14.87 58.10
CA SER A 679 -6.40 -15.48 59.42
C SER A 679 -5.09 -15.00 60.07
N SER A 680 -4.01 -14.91 59.30
CA SER A 680 -2.74 -14.37 59.78
C SER A 680 -2.85 -12.90 60.19
N ALA A 681 -3.58 -12.08 59.45
CA ALA A 681 -3.79 -10.67 59.78
C ALA A 681 -4.64 -10.51 61.05
N GLN A 682 -5.69 -11.32 61.21
CA GLN A 682 -6.51 -11.36 62.43
C GLN A 682 -5.69 -11.76 63.66
N GLN A 683 -4.82 -12.77 63.54
CA GLN A 683 -3.94 -13.18 64.64
C GLN A 683 -2.97 -12.06 65.05
N VAL A 684 -2.38 -11.35 64.08
CA VAL A 684 -1.50 -10.21 64.36
C VAL A 684 -2.27 -9.06 65.03
N ALA A 685 -3.50 -8.78 64.58
CA ALA A 685 -4.35 -7.76 65.19
C ALA A 685 -4.70 -8.09 66.65
N LEU A 686 -5.12 -9.33 66.93
CA LEU A 686 -5.43 -9.81 68.27
C LEU A 686 -4.20 -9.77 69.20
N ALA A 687 -3.03 -10.18 68.69
CA ALA A 687 -1.79 -10.11 69.46
C ALA A 687 -1.43 -8.66 69.84
N ARG A 688 -1.62 -7.71 68.91
CA ARG A 688 -1.38 -6.28 69.15
C ARG A 688 -2.37 -5.69 70.15
N GLU A 689 -3.64 -6.06 70.05
CA GLU A 689 -4.67 -5.67 71.02
C GLU A 689 -4.33 -6.15 72.44
N GLN A 690 -3.90 -7.42 72.56
CA GLN A 690 -3.50 -8.00 73.85
C GLN A 690 -2.25 -7.33 74.43
N GLN A 691 -1.28 -6.97 73.60
CA GLN A 691 -0.11 -6.20 74.05
C GLN A 691 -0.51 -4.81 74.53
N SER A 692 -1.39 -4.12 73.80
CA SER A 692 -1.87 -2.79 74.18
C SER A 692 -2.68 -2.83 75.49
N SER A 693 -3.53 -3.85 75.68
CA SER A 693 -4.31 -4.02 76.91
C SER A 693 -3.41 -4.31 78.12
N ALA A 694 -2.38 -5.14 77.93
CA ALA A 694 -1.38 -5.42 78.97
C ALA A 694 -0.58 -4.17 79.36
N LEU A 695 -0.13 -3.36 78.39
CA LEU A 695 0.58 -2.11 78.66
C LEU A 695 -0.28 -1.10 79.42
N LEU A 696 -1.55 -0.94 79.01
CA LEU A 696 -2.49 -0.05 79.68
C LEU A 696 -2.78 -0.51 81.12
N ALA A 697 -2.90 -1.82 81.34
CA ALA A 697 -3.03 -2.38 82.68
C ALA A 697 -1.78 -2.13 83.54
N GLN A 698 -0.58 -2.31 82.98
CA GLN A 698 0.68 -2.01 83.68
C GLN A 698 0.78 -0.53 84.04
N GLN A 699 0.40 0.37 83.14
CA GLN A 699 0.40 1.81 83.41
C GLN A 699 -0.58 2.17 84.53
N LYS A 700 -1.81 1.64 84.50
CA LYS A 700 -2.77 1.81 85.62
C LYS A 700 -2.20 1.35 86.96
N MET A 701 -1.51 0.21 86.99
CA MET A 701 -0.88 -0.30 88.20
C MET A 701 0.25 0.61 88.69
N LYS A 702 1.08 1.17 87.79
CA LYS A 702 2.10 2.16 88.15
C LYS A 702 1.48 3.42 88.74
N ASP A 703 0.44 3.95 88.09
CA ASP A 703 -0.28 5.13 88.58
C ASP A 703 -0.88 4.88 89.98
N GLN A 704 -1.44 3.69 90.22
CA GLN A 704 -1.94 3.28 91.53
C GLN A 704 -0.83 3.17 92.58
N VAL A 705 0.32 2.58 92.22
CA VAL A 705 1.48 2.49 93.12
C VAL A 705 1.98 3.88 93.47
N GLU A 706 2.13 4.78 92.49
CA GLU A 706 2.55 6.16 92.74
C GLU A 706 1.56 6.88 93.67
N ASN A 707 0.27 6.71 93.44
CA ASN A 707 -0.76 7.29 94.32
C ASN A 707 -0.66 6.73 95.75
N GLU A 708 -0.47 5.42 95.92
CA GLU A 708 -0.27 4.80 97.23
C GLU A 708 1.04 5.24 97.91
N THR A 709 2.12 5.50 97.17
CA THR A 709 3.35 6.08 97.75
C THR A 709 3.11 7.48 98.31
N GLN A 710 2.38 8.33 97.60
CA GLN A 710 2.02 9.66 98.07
C GLN A 710 1.07 9.58 99.27
N ARG A 711 0.12 8.65 99.24
CA ARG A 711 -0.79 8.38 100.35
C ARG A 711 -0.05 7.95 101.61
N LYS A 712 0.97 7.08 101.49
CA LYS A 712 1.83 6.69 102.60
C LYS A 712 2.57 7.90 103.19
N ALA A 713 3.14 8.76 102.35
CA ALA A 713 3.83 9.96 102.82
C ALA A 713 2.90 10.91 103.59
N LEU A 714 1.66 11.09 103.10
CA LEU A 714 0.62 11.86 103.80
C LEU A 714 0.26 11.23 105.15
N LEU A 715 0.02 9.92 105.19
CA LEU A 715 -0.28 9.19 106.43
C LEU A 715 0.86 9.26 107.45
N GLU A 716 2.13 9.18 107.01
CA GLU A 716 3.29 9.36 107.88
C GLU A 716 3.36 10.78 108.46
N ALA A 717 3.06 11.80 107.65
CA ALA A 717 3.01 13.19 108.11
C ALA A 717 1.86 13.42 109.11
N GLU A 718 0.68 12.84 108.85
CA GLU A 718 -0.46 12.86 109.77
C GLU A 718 -0.14 12.15 111.09
N ALA A 719 0.48 10.96 111.04
CA ALA A 719 0.88 10.21 112.23
C ALA A 719 1.92 10.98 113.05
N LYS A 720 2.94 11.59 112.41
CA LYS A 720 3.93 12.44 113.10
C LYS A 720 3.28 13.66 113.74
N SER A 721 2.34 14.29 113.06
CA SER A 721 1.58 15.43 113.59
C SER A 721 0.74 15.01 114.79
N ALA A 722 0.01 13.89 114.69
CA ALA A 722 -0.78 13.33 115.77
C ALA A 722 0.07 12.95 116.99
N ALA A 723 1.24 12.32 116.77
CA ALA A 723 2.20 11.98 117.83
C ALA A 723 2.77 13.24 118.52
N THR A 724 3.08 14.28 117.75
CA THR A 724 3.54 15.55 118.30
C THR A 724 2.46 16.20 119.15
N ILE A 725 1.21 16.24 118.68
CA ILE A 725 0.07 16.77 119.44
C ILE A 725 -0.17 15.98 120.73
N SER A 726 -0.17 14.64 120.67
CA SER A 726 -0.41 13.82 121.86
C SER A 726 0.72 13.98 122.89
N SER A 727 1.98 13.91 122.45
CA SER A 727 3.16 14.13 123.30
C SER A 727 3.17 15.52 123.92
N GLY A 728 2.80 16.57 123.16
CA GLY A 728 2.69 17.95 123.66
C GLY A 728 1.62 18.10 124.74
N ARG A 729 0.45 17.47 124.57
CA ARG A 729 -0.61 17.43 125.58
C ARG A 729 -0.15 16.73 126.86
N PHE A 730 0.43 15.54 126.75
CA PHE A 730 0.89 14.79 127.93
C PHE A 730 2.04 15.48 128.66
N ARG A 731 3.03 16.02 127.93
CA ARG A 731 4.16 16.72 128.52
C ARG A 731 3.72 18.00 129.24
N SER A 732 2.86 18.81 128.61
CA SER A 732 2.31 20.02 129.25
C SER A 732 1.53 19.71 130.52
N ALA A 733 0.72 18.64 130.52
CA ALA A 733 -0.02 18.21 131.70
C ALA A 733 0.90 17.69 132.81
N ALA A 734 1.88 16.86 132.46
CA ALA A 734 2.85 16.30 133.42
C ALA A 734 3.75 17.38 134.04
N ASP A 735 4.30 18.30 133.23
CA ASP A 735 5.14 19.40 133.74
C ASP A 735 4.35 20.33 134.67
N SER A 736 3.08 20.62 134.34
CA SER A 736 2.21 21.42 135.21
C SER A 736 1.90 20.73 136.53
N ALA A 737 1.59 19.42 136.50
CA ALA A 737 1.33 18.63 137.70
C ALA A 737 2.58 18.48 138.58
N ALA A 738 3.75 18.21 137.98
CA ALA A 738 5.03 18.11 138.69
C ALA A 738 5.39 19.45 139.37
N LYS A 739 5.14 20.58 138.69
CA LYS A 739 5.39 21.89 139.28
C LYS A 739 4.43 22.21 140.43
N ALA A 740 3.16 21.83 140.32
CA ALA A 740 2.20 21.97 141.41
C ALA A 740 2.64 21.15 142.65
N ALA A 741 2.99 19.88 142.47
CA ALA A 741 3.45 19.00 143.56
C ALA A 741 4.72 19.54 144.25
N SER A 742 5.69 20.06 143.50
CA SER A 742 6.91 20.66 144.06
C SER A 742 6.62 21.86 144.97
N VAL A 743 5.61 22.68 144.64
CA VAL A 743 5.20 23.81 145.48
C VAL A 743 4.50 23.33 146.75
N GLU A 744 3.63 22.32 146.63
CA GLU A 744 2.97 21.71 147.79
C GLU A 744 3.98 21.11 148.78
N GLU A 745 5.00 20.37 148.32
CA GLU A 745 6.05 19.83 149.20
C GLU A 745 6.85 20.92 149.92
N GLU A 746 7.26 21.98 149.21
CA GLU A 746 7.98 23.10 149.82
C GLU A 746 7.16 23.79 150.92
N THR A 747 5.85 23.97 150.69
CA THR A 747 4.96 24.55 151.70
C THR A 747 4.80 23.63 152.92
N ASN A 748 4.66 22.32 152.71
CA ASN A 748 4.59 21.34 153.80
C ASN A 748 5.88 21.29 154.63
N LEU A 749 7.06 21.35 153.99
CA LEU A 749 8.35 21.42 154.69
C LEU A 749 8.47 22.69 155.56
N LYS A 750 7.96 23.83 155.08
CA LYS A 750 7.92 25.06 155.88
C LYS A 750 6.97 24.93 157.07
N CYS A 751 5.77 24.40 156.86
CA CYS A 751 4.79 24.17 157.93
C CYS A 751 5.31 23.22 159.02
N THR A 752 5.92 22.09 158.63
CA THR A 752 6.50 21.13 159.58
C THR A 752 7.67 21.72 160.36
N ARG A 753 8.54 22.50 159.72
CA ARG A 753 9.65 23.21 160.41
C ARG A 753 9.14 24.18 161.48
N VAL A 754 8.05 24.90 161.22
CA VAL A 754 7.43 25.79 162.22
C VAL A 754 6.82 24.98 163.37
N ARG A 755 6.16 23.85 163.08
CA ARG A 755 5.64 22.95 164.13
C ARG A 755 6.74 22.40 165.03
N MET A 756 7.83 21.89 164.45
CA MET A 756 8.98 21.37 165.23
C MET A 756 9.53 22.42 166.21
N LYS A 757 9.72 23.67 165.74
CA LYS A 757 10.17 24.76 166.63
C LYS A 757 9.19 25.05 167.76
N SER A 758 7.89 24.96 167.50
CA SER A 758 6.87 25.15 168.54
C SER A 758 6.92 24.04 169.59
N GLU A 759 7.09 22.79 169.17
CA GLU A 759 7.23 21.64 170.09
C GLU A 759 8.52 21.70 170.90
N ASP A 760 9.65 22.06 170.28
CA ASP A 760 10.93 22.22 170.98
C ASP A 760 10.86 23.26 172.10
N ILE A 761 10.19 24.40 171.86
CA ILE A 761 9.99 25.44 172.89
C ILE A 761 9.10 24.92 174.03
N MET A 762 8.00 24.22 173.71
CA MET A 762 7.13 23.64 174.74
C MET A 762 7.88 22.61 175.59
N ASN A 763 8.62 21.70 174.96
CA ASN A 763 9.37 20.66 175.65
C ASN A 763 10.51 21.24 176.50
N GLY A 764 11.18 22.30 176.01
CA GLY A 764 12.18 23.03 176.78
C GLY A 764 11.62 23.58 178.09
N ALA A 765 10.47 24.25 178.04
CA ALA A 765 9.80 24.77 179.24
C ALA A 765 9.38 23.67 180.22
N LEU A 766 8.89 22.52 179.73
CA LEU A 766 8.55 21.38 180.57
C LEU A 766 9.77 20.77 181.28
N CYS A 767 10.92 20.67 180.60
CA CYS A 767 12.15 20.16 181.18
C CYS A 767 12.68 21.06 182.31
N GLU A 768 12.59 22.38 182.16
CA GLU A 768 12.99 23.33 183.21
C GLU A 768 12.13 23.17 184.48
N ILE A 769 10.82 22.99 184.31
CA ILE A 769 9.90 22.72 185.42
C ILE A 769 10.29 21.43 186.17
N GLU A 770 10.57 20.34 185.45
CA GLU A 770 10.98 19.07 186.05
C GLU A 770 12.35 19.15 186.75
N GLN A 771 13.32 19.88 186.19
CA GLN A 771 14.63 20.07 186.84
C GLN A 771 14.49 20.81 188.17
N ASN A 772 13.70 21.88 188.20
CA ASN A 772 13.44 22.63 189.43
C ASN A 772 12.75 21.78 190.51
N ARG A 773 11.85 20.86 190.11
CA ARG A 773 11.22 19.92 191.05
C ARG A 773 12.27 18.99 191.69
N ARG A 774 13.15 18.39 190.88
CA ARG A 774 14.18 17.46 191.37
C ARG A 774 15.22 18.11 192.27
N THR A 775 15.62 19.36 191.98
CA THR A 775 16.61 20.06 192.82
C THR A 775 16.06 20.36 194.21
N GLN A 776 14.77 20.71 194.33
CA GLN A 776 14.10 20.89 195.62
C GLN A 776 14.00 19.57 196.41
N GLU A 777 13.67 18.46 195.74
CA GLU A 777 13.62 17.12 196.36
C GLU A 777 15.00 16.72 196.93
N HIS A 778 16.07 16.92 196.16
CA HIS A 778 17.42 16.56 196.60
C HIS A 778 17.91 17.41 197.79
N GLN A 779 17.61 18.71 197.80
CA GLN A 779 17.94 19.59 198.93
C GLN A 779 17.26 19.13 200.24
N TYR A 780 16.00 18.68 200.14
CA TYR A 780 15.27 18.14 201.29
C TYR A 780 15.90 16.86 201.84
N GLU A 781 16.26 15.90 200.97
CA GLU A 781 16.91 14.65 201.37
C GLU A 781 18.31 14.88 202.00
N ALA A 782 19.10 15.79 201.44
CA ALA A 782 20.43 16.12 201.95
C ALA A 782 20.37 16.68 203.38
N ALA A 783 19.40 17.56 203.66
CA ALA A 783 19.17 18.13 205.00
C ALA A 783 18.72 17.07 206.02
N ARG A 784 17.91 16.09 205.60
CA ARG A 784 17.49 14.97 206.45
C ARG A 784 18.69 14.10 206.86
N ALA A 785 19.57 13.78 205.91
CA ALA A 785 20.73 12.92 206.14
C ALA A 785 21.81 13.59 207.02
N SER A 786 21.97 14.92 206.98
CA SER A 786 22.90 15.62 207.88
C SER A 786 22.44 15.57 209.34
N LEU A 787 21.13 15.74 209.58
CA LEU A 787 20.54 15.71 210.92
C LEU A 787 20.73 14.33 211.58
N GLU A 788 20.58 13.25 210.82
CA GLU A 788 20.74 11.88 211.32
C GLU A 788 22.20 11.57 211.71
N ARG A 789 23.17 12.13 210.96
CA ARG A 789 24.59 12.01 211.29
C ARG A 789 24.95 12.74 212.58
N GLU A 790 24.43 13.95 212.79
CA GLU A 790 24.63 14.69 214.04
C GLU A 790 24.06 13.94 215.24
N PHE A 791 22.84 13.40 215.12
CA PHE A 791 22.20 12.63 216.18
C PHE A 791 23.03 11.42 216.63
N LYS A 792 23.52 10.60 215.67
CA LYS A 792 24.37 9.44 215.98
C LYS A 792 25.68 9.83 216.65
N ARG A 793 26.28 10.96 216.24
CA ARG A 793 27.56 11.44 216.75
C ARG A 793 27.48 11.85 218.22
N GLU A 794 26.42 12.56 218.60
CA GLU A 794 26.17 12.93 220.00
C GLU A 794 25.90 11.70 220.87
N LEU A 795 25.15 10.72 220.36
CA LEU A 795 24.85 9.48 221.08
C LEU A 795 26.12 8.70 221.45
N SER A 796 27.03 8.52 220.48
CA SER A 796 28.31 7.83 220.70
C SER A 796 29.23 8.54 221.70
N LYS A 797 29.13 9.88 221.77
CA LYS A 797 29.92 10.69 222.70
C LYS A 797 29.51 10.43 224.15
N ILE A 798 28.21 10.37 224.40
CA ILE A 798 27.62 10.08 225.72
C ILE A 798 28.03 8.69 226.22
N GLU A 799 28.06 7.67 225.34
CA GLU A 799 28.46 6.31 225.72
C GLU A 799 29.94 6.22 226.13
N ASN A 800 30.83 6.88 225.37
CA ASN A 800 32.25 6.92 225.69
C ASN A 800 32.52 7.60 227.04
N ASP A 801 31.85 8.72 227.31
CA ASP A 801 32.00 9.45 228.57
C ASP A 801 31.52 8.61 229.77
N LYS A 802 30.41 7.86 229.61
CA LYS A 802 29.91 6.93 230.63
C LYS A 802 30.91 5.81 230.91
N PHE A 803 31.51 5.23 229.87
CA PHE A 803 32.48 4.14 230.01
C PHE A 803 33.76 4.61 230.72
N ALA A 804 34.24 5.80 230.36
CA ALA A 804 35.41 6.41 231.00
C ALA A 804 35.18 6.65 232.50
N ALA A 805 33.99 7.15 232.88
CA ALA A 805 33.65 7.36 234.29
C ALA A 805 33.63 6.05 235.09
N VAL A 806 33.06 4.97 234.52
CA VAL A 806 32.97 3.65 235.16
C VAL A 806 34.36 3.06 235.43
N MET A 807 35.28 3.14 234.47
CA MET A 807 36.64 2.59 234.64
C MET A 807 37.44 3.33 235.71
N SER A 808 37.18 4.62 235.94
CA SER A 808 37.86 5.39 236.97
C SER A 808 37.45 5.03 238.41
N ALA A 809 36.22 4.54 238.61
CA ALA A 809 35.65 4.32 239.95
C ALA A 809 36.11 3.01 240.63
N LEU A 810 36.63 2.02 239.86
CA LEU A 810 37.03 0.72 240.40
C LEU A 810 38.48 0.67 240.93
N GLY A 811 39.39 1.49 240.40
CA GLY A 811 40.79 1.53 240.85
C GLY A 811 41.68 0.42 240.26
N PRO A 812 42.90 0.77 239.81
CA PRO A 812 43.78 -0.14 239.08
C PRO A 812 44.27 -1.33 239.93
N ASP A 813 44.47 -1.12 241.23
CA ASP A 813 44.85 -2.20 242.15
C ASP A 813 43.70 -3.19 242.36
N THR A 814 42.44 -2.72 242.29
CA THR A 814 41.25 -3.60 242.30
C THR A 814 41.10 -4.37 240.98
N VAL A 815 41.53 -3.78 239.87
CA VAL A 815 41.62 -4.51 238.58
C VAL A 815 42.73 -5.57 238.64
N GLU A 816 43.81 -5.33 239.38
CA GLU A 816 44.89 -6.31 239.55
C GLU A 816 44.49 -7.47 240.48
N GLU A 817 43.68 -7.21 241.50
CA GLU A 817 43.09 -8.27 242.32
C GLU A 817 42.08 -9.10 241.51
N ILE A 818 41.26 -8.47 240.64
CA ILE A 818 40.41 -9.20 239.68
C ILE A 818 41.26 -10.06 238.74
N ALA A 819 42.46 -9.60 238.37
CA ALA A 819 43.37 -10.36 237.54
C ALA A 819 44.08 -11.50 238.30
N LYS A 820 44.31 -11.40 239.62
CA LYS A 820 45.00 -12.40 240.47
C LYS A 820 44.12 -13.52 241.03
N ALA A 821 42.81 -13.30 241.16
CA ALA A 821 41.88 -14.28 241.76
C ALA A 821 41.71 -15.62 241.00
N GLY A 822 42.16 -15.73 239.73
CA GLY A 822 41.98 -16.90 238.87
C GLY A 822 42.98 -18.06 239.04
N PRO A 823 44.29 -17.87 238.80
CA PRO A 823 45.25 -18.97 238.77
C PRO A 823 45.53 -19.59 240.15
N GLU A 824 45.31 -18.86 241.24
CA GLU A 824 45.53 -19.40 242.61
C GLU A 824 44.47 -20.42 243.05
N LEU A 825 43.23 -20.33 242.55
CA LEU A 825 42.23 -21.37 242.76
C LEU A 825 42.62 -22.67 242.04
N GLN A 826 43.41 -22.60 240.96
CA GLN A 826 43.79 -23.75 240.14
C GLN A 826 45.03 -24.49 240.65
N ALA A 827 46.03 -23.79 241.20
CA ALA A 827 47.22 -24.45 241.78
C ALA A 827 46.90 -25.26 243.05
N LYS A 828 46.08 -24.74 243.98
CA LYS A 828 45.73 -25.46 245.24
C LYS A 828 44.85 -26.70 245.02
N LEU A 829 44.06 -26.72 243.94
CA LEU A 829 43.31 -27.90 243.50
C LEU A 829 44.20 -28.94 242.77
N LEU A 830 45.18 -28.51 241.96
CA LEU A 830 46.08 -29.39 241.20
C LEU A 830 47.22 -30.01 242.05
N GLU A 831 47.56 -29.43 243.19
CA GLU A 831 48.57 -29.98 244.11
C GLU A 831 47.98 -31.02 245.10
N SER A 832 46.69 -30.94 245.45
CA SER A 832 46.06 -31.87 246.42
C SER A 832 45.38 -33.11 245.80
N LEU A 833 45.22 -33.16 244.47
CA LEU A 833 44.56 -34.26 243.72
C LEU A 833 45.51 -35.16 242.90
N GLY A 834 46.81 -34.87 242.87
CA GLY A 834 47.84 -35.83 242.48
C GLY A 834 47.95 -36.25 241.01
N LEU A 835 47.53 -35.48 239.99
CA LEU A 835 47.73 -35.87 238.58
C LEU A 835 47.91 -34.72 237.55
N GLN A 836 48.56 -35.09 236.44
CA GLN A 836 49.19 -34.32 235.34
C GLN A 836 48.29 -34.04 234.10
N GLY A 837 48.64 -33.00 233.31
CA GLY A 837 48.42 -32.89 231.84
C GLY A 837 47.01 -32.42 231.38
N TYR A 838 46.77 -31.75 230.25
CA TYR A 838 47.54 -31.48 229.04
C TYR A 838 46.98 -30.23 228.31
N LEU A 839 47.84 -29.68 227.46
CA LEU A 839 47.71 -28.51 226.57
C LEU A 839 47.13 -28.88 225.18
N VAL A 840 46.94 -27.86 224.32
CA VAL A 840 46.93 -27.83 222.81
C VAL A 840 45.53 -27.48 222.23
N MET A 841 45.23 -26.29 221.69
CA MET A 841 45.81 -25.38 220.66
C MET A 841 45.50 -25.76 219.19
N ASP A 842 44.72 -24.92 218.51
CA ASP A 842 45.00 -24.48 217.15
C ASP A 842 44.70 -22.97 217.04
N GLY A 843 45.48 -22.25 216.22
CA GLY A 843 46.03 -20.94 216.53
C GLY A 843 45.46 -19.74 215.77
N SER A 844 44.32 -19.81 215.10
CA SER A 844 43.54 -18.59 214.83
C SER A 844 42.34 -18.43 215.76
N THR A 845 42.08 -19.49 216.56
CA THR A 845 40.94 -19.69 217.45
C THR A 845 41.34 -20.60 218.63
N PRO A 846 41.59 -20.15 219.88
CA PRO A 846 41.71 -21.10 220.99
C PRO A 846 40.31 -21.64 221.27
N ILE A 847 40.09 -22.94 221.10
CA ILE A 847 38.86 -23.59 221.58
C ILE A 847 38.84 -23.39 223.10
N ASN A 848 38.10 -22.37 223.54
CA ASN A 848 38.02 -21.95 224.93
C ASN A 848 36.79 -22.66 225.53
N LEU A 849 37.02 -23.73 226.30
CA LEU A 849 36.02 -24.71 226.78
C LEU A 849 34.91 -24.15 227.70
N PHE A 850 34.84 -22.83 227.91
CA PHE A 850 33.74 -22.18 228.63
C PHE A 850 32.55 -21.79 227.74
N ASN A 851 32.77 -21.49 226.46
CA ASN A 851 31.69 -21.03 225.58
C ASN A 851 30.97 -22.17 224.82
N THR A 852 31.11 -23.38 225.33
CA THR A 852 30.16 -24.47 225.09
C THR A 852 29.02 -24.51 226.11
N ALA A 853 28.81 -23.47 226.95
CA ALA A 853 27.73 -23.43 227.95
C ALA A 853 26.91 -22.10 228.15
N SER A 854 27.15 -20.98 227.46
CA SER A 854 26.59 -19.59 227.74
C SER A 854 25.91 -18.63 226.66
N GLU A 855 25.93 -18.77 225.35
CA GLU A 855 25.93 -20.04 224.79
C GLU A 855 24.85 -20.93 225.54
N LEU A 856 24.16 -21.80 224.81
CA LEU A 856 22.78 -22.27 225.15
C LEU A 856 21.56 -21.33 224.94
N THR A 857 21.60 -20.02 224.61
CA THR A 857 20.36 -19.31 224.13
C THR A 857 20.56 -18.21 223.04
N GLY A 858 20.16 -18.46 221.77
CA GLY A 858 20.10 -17.41 220.72
C GLY A 858 19.42 -17.78 219.39
N HIS A 859 18.85 -16.75 218.70
CA HIS A 859 18.07 -16.63 217.41
C HIS A 859 16.52 -16.56 217.54
N VAL A 860 15.70 -15.74 216.82
CA VAL A 860 15.66 -15.09 215.48
C VAL A 860 14.79 -13.80 215.50
N GLN A 861 15.09 -12.75 214.71
CA GLN A 861 14.15 -11.65 214.38
C GLN A 861 14.28 -11.15 212.93
N GLN A 862 13.08 -10.93 212.36
CA GLN A 862 12.55 -10.22 211.15
C GLN A 862 13.45 -9.71 210.04
#